data_AF-A0A6M1RYE6-F1
#
_entry.id   AF-A0A6M1RYE6-F1
#
_cell.length_a   1.000
_cell.length_b   1.000
_cell.length_c   1.000
_cell.angle_alpha   90.00
_cell.angle_beta   90.00
_cell.angle_gamma   90.00
#
_symmetry.space_group_name_H-M   'P 1'
#
loop_
_entity.id
_entity.type
_entity.pdbx_description
1 polymer ?
#
loop_
_entity_poly.entity_id
_entity_poly.type
_entity_poly.pdbx_seq_one_letter_code
_entity_poly.pdbx_strand_id
1 'polypeptide(L)'
;MPAVLEGLLHGAIAWRQHDGGHTDEPNLELFIQWAENQWRQAAARTDASDRQPDLRSLKAVVADRYKIGVGVDLDVLQNPEDVALIRRHFQILTPENCMKPQALHPAENVWRFEQADAFANFARSHGLELVGHCLVWAKDDRTDRWMMEEPDGRPVTRETLLRRIEAHVRTVVERYADVVTMWDVVNEAVADGGDDILRDSIYSRTAGVDFIVTAFRAARAADPDALLIYNDYNCHMPHKRRKLLALLRELKERGAPVDAYGMQGHLELGDNSLPQLRETFEELRKLGLKVVVSELDLDVVTRSRWWAEGGRYRAELARWDPYRHGLPPEIEQNALKQWIETFSLFEQYRDMIARISFWNLHDGQSWLNYFPWPRTNYPLLWDRQRRPKPAFDAVYRLLLGPPPPHEAVPRTDPVSQQAHQQLVAKTRQGRIDVYFAGDSIVRRWGATDHPHLLEHWRRCFHGWHAANFGWGGDTTHNILWRIRNGEFEGLSPKIIVLQAGANNLPWQGPANETHIRDVVDGIRALVGEFHQRAPAAVIVLTAMFPRSQNPDLQPAIEEINRRLALLADGKRVRWVNINPELVDAFGRLRPEMSRDGLHLELPAYEIWARALRPIFEEVLGPPASKDLAPPPTANPAAAGSS
;
A
#
# COMPACT_ATOMS: atom_id res chain seq x y z
N MET A 1 4.10 55.28 4.85
CA MET A 1 3.66 55.02 6.24
C MET A 1 2.46 55.90 6.52
N PRO A 2 1.35 55.38 7.09
CA PRO A 2 1.29 54.68 8.38
C PRO A 2 1.13 53.15 8.28
N ALA A 3 0.96 52.48 9.45
CA ALA A 3 1.27 51.08 9.73
C ALA A 3 0.22 50.35 10.63
N VAL A 4 0.11 49.02 10.43
CA VAL A 4 -0.17 47.88 11.36
C VAL A 4 -1.61 47.58 11.87
N LEU A 5 -2.05 46.34 11.54
CA LEU A 5 -3.08 45.43 12.11
C LEU A 5 -4.58 45.66 11.81
N GLU A 6 -5.15 44.86 10.88
CA GLU A 6 -6.15 43.81 11.20
C GLU A 6 -6.47 42.92 9.97
N GLY A 7 -6.44 41.59 10.17
CA GLY A 7 -7.25 40.63 9.40
C GLY A 7 -6.68 40.04 8.11
N LEU A 8 -5.76 39.07 8.22
CA LEU A 8 -5.57 38.00 7.23
C LEU A 8 -6.84 37.15 7.12
N LEU A 9 -7.34 36.90 5.90
CA LEU A 9 -8.16 35.73 5.58
C LEU A 9 -7.93 35.31 4.12
N HIS A 10 -7.31 34.14 4.03
CA HIS A 10 -7.17 33.19 2.92
C HIS A 10 -8.01 33.40 1.65
N GLY A 11 -7.32 33.32 0.51
CA GLY A 11 -7.90 32.87 -0.76
C GLY A 11 -7.70 33.83 -1.92
N ALA A 12 -6.46 34.00 -2.39
CA ALA A 12 -6.18 34.73 -3.61
C ALA A 12 -6.76 34.00 -4.82
N ILE A 13 -7.90 34.52 -5.26
CA ILE A 13 -8.36 34.60 -6.64
C ILE A 13 -7.16 34.98 -7.52
N ALA A 14 -6.83 34.15 -8.51
CA ALA A 14 -5.84 34.48 -9.52
C ALA A 14 -6.41 35.54 -10.46
N TRP A 15 -6.25 36.82 -10.11
CA TRP A 15 -6.38 37.91 -11.07
C TRP A 15 -5.12 37.95 -11.93
N ARG A 16 -5.26 37.69 -13.24
CA ARG A 16 -4.16 37.85 -14.20
C ARG A 16 -4.24 39.25 -14.79
N GLN A 17 -3.44 40.17 -14.27
CA GLN A 17 -3.25 41.49 -14.89
C GLN A 17 -2.39 41.31 -16.14
N HIS A 18 -2.91 41.66 -17.32
CA HIS A 18 -2.13 41.87 -18.53
C HIS A 18 -2.63 43.16 -19.20
N ASP A 19 -1.70 43.97 -19.66
CA ASP A 19 -1.94 45.31 -20.20
C ASP A 19 -2.71 45.25 -21.53
N GLY A 20 -4.00 45.60 -21.51
CA GLY A 20 -4.76 45.84 -22.73
C GLY A 20 -6.27 45.62 -22.63
N GLY A 21 -7.01 46.68 -22.28
CA GLY A 21 -8.42 46.86 -22.65
C GLY A 21 -9.47 46.28 -21.69
N HIS A 22 -10.31 47.15 -21.14
CA HIS A 22 -11.49 46.81 -20.34
C HIS A 22 -12.62 46.24 -21.22
N THR A 23 -13.17 45.09 -20.83
CA THR A 23 -14.55 44.69 -21.16
C THR A 23 -15.23 44.27 -19.86
N ASP A 24 -16.18 45.08 -19.39
CA ASP A 24 -16.97 44.86 -18.19
C ASP A 24 -18.18 43.94 -18.49
N GLU A 25 -17.93 42.69 -18.86
CA GLU A 25 -19.00 41.69 -18.96
C GLU A 25 -18.69 40.48 -18.05
N PRO A 26 -19.64 40.04 -17.21
CA PRO A 26 -19.45 38.86 -16.37
C PRO A 26 -19.39 37.61 -17.25
N ASN A 27 -18.37 36.78 -17.05
CA ASN A 27 -18.14 35.51 -17.75
C ASN A 27 -19.11 34.40 -17.26
N LEU A 28 -20.39 34.76 -17.10
CA LEU A 28 -21.43 33.96 -16.45
C LEU A 28 -21.71 32.67 -17.21
N GLU A 29 -21.54 32.66 -18.54
CA GLU A 29 -21.76 31.48 -19.39
C GLU A 29 -20.68 30.40 -19.17
N LEU A 30 -19.41 30.80 -19.02
CA LEU A 30 -18.32 29.90 -18.64
C LEU A 30 -18.41 29.47 -17.17
N PHE A 31 -18.91 30.34 -16.29
CA PHE A 31 -19.17 30.00 -14.89
C PHE A 31 -20.31 28.98 -14.76
N ILE A 32 -21.39 29.12 -15.53
CA ILE A 32 -22.50 28.16 -15.54
C ILE A 32 -22.03 26.82 -16.11
N GLN A 33 -21.27 26.78 -17.21
CA GLN A 33 -20.69 25.53 -17.71
C GLN A 33 -19.69 24.88 -16.74
N TRP A 34 -18.86 25.68 -16.05
CA TRP A 34 -17.97 25.18 -15.01
C TRP A 34 -18.76 24.64 -13.82
N ALA A 35 -19.78 25.36 -13.34
CA ALA A 35 -20.63 24.97 -12.22
C ALA A 35 -21.46 23.72 -12.55
N GLU A 36 -22.02 23.61 -13.77
CA GLU A 36 -22.69 22.40 -14.24
C GLU A 36 -21.74 21.21 -14.35
N ASN A 37 -20.49 21.44 -14.81
CA ASN A 37 -19.46 20.39 -14.83
C ASN A 37 -19.02 19.99 -13.41
N GLN A 38 -18.90 20.93 -12.47
CA GLN A 38 -18.65 20.63 -11.06
C GLN A 38 -19.83 19.89 -10.42
N TRP A 39 -21.07 20.24 -10.78
CA TRP A 39 -22.28 19.57 -10.28
C TRP A 39 -22.44 18.17 -10.87
N ARG A 40 -22.11 17.95 -12.15
CA ARG A 40 -22.05 16.60 -12.77
C ARG A 40 -20.93 15.76 -12.16
N GLN A 41 -19.77 16.34 -11.88
CA GLN A 41 -18.66 15.67 -11.17
C GLN A 41 -18.99 15.39 -9.70
N ALA A 42 -19.77 16.24 -9.04
CA ALA A 42 -20.25 16.04 -7.67
C ALA A 42 -21.40 15.01 -7.61
N ALA A 43 -22.32 15.04 -8.58
CA ALA A 43 -23.41 14.06 -8.72
C ALA A 43 -22.87 12.66 -9.07
N ALA A 44 -21.81 12.57 -9.88
CA ALA A 44 -21.07 11.34 -10.13
C ALA A 44 -20.27 10.82 -8.90
N ARG A 45 -20.11 11.64 -7.84
CA ARG A 45 -19.50 11.21 -6.57
C ARG A 45 -20.51 10.71 -5.54
N THR A 46 -21.81 10.86 -5.79
CA THR A 46 -22.89 10.50 -4.86
C THR A 46 -23.68 9.25 -5.25
N ASP A 47 -23.20 8.44 -6.19
CA ASP A 47 -23.76 7.11 -6.40
C ASP A 47 -22.88 6.05 -5.70
N ALA A 48 -23.40 5.52 -4.59
CA ALA A 48 -22.77 4.48 -3.78
C ALA A 48 -22.93 3.07 -4.39
N SER A 49 -23.61 2.95 -5.53
CA SER A 49 -23.97 1.65 -6.10
C SER A 49 -23.01 1.08 -7.15
N ASP A 50 -22.01 1.84 -7.61
CA ASP A 50 -21.25 1.45 -8.81
C ASP A 50 -19.72 1.58 -8.71
N ARG A 51 -19.15 1.51 -7.50
CA ARG A 51 -17.68 1.45 -7.33
C ARG A 51 -17.21 0.01 -7.21
N GLN A 52 -16.30 -0.37 -8.11
CA GLN A 52 -15.59 -1.64 -8.01
C GLN A 52 -14.96 -1.82 -6.63
N PRO A 53 -15.00 -3.04 -6.07
CA PRO A 53 -14.45 -3.30 -4.75
C PRO A 53 -12.95 -3.04 -4.74
N ASP A 54 -12.46 -2.28 -3.75
CA ASP A 54 -11.03 -2.09 -3.56
C ASP A 54 -10.36 -3.45 -3.31
N LEU A 55 -9.55 -3.89 -4.28
CA LEU A 55 -8.90 -5.19 -4.25
C LEU A 55 -7.68 -5.28 -3.31
N ARG A 56 -7.23 -4.16 -2.76
CA ARG A 56 -5.98 -4.07 -1.96
C ARG A 56 -6.13 -4.71 -0.58
N SER A 57 -5.02 -5.24 -0.06
CA SER A 57 -4.96 -5.95 1.21
C SER A 57 -3.59 -5.77 1.89
N LEU A 58 -3.58 -5.34 3.17
CA LEU A 58 -2.33 -5.16 3.92
C LEU A 58 -1.65 -6.51 4.16
N LYS A 59 -2.42 -7.53 4.57
CA LYS A 59 -1.87 -8.87 4.76
C LYS A 59 -1.26 -9.46 3.50
N ALA A 60 -1.85 -9.19 2.33
CA ALA A 60 -1.30 -9.69 1.06
C ALA A 60 0.01 -9.00 0.69
N VAL A 61 0.10 -7.66 0.88
CA VAL A 61 1.31 -6.91 0.51
C VAL A 61 2.48 -7.13 1.47
N VAL A 62 2.18 -7.35 2.76
CA VAL A 62 3.20 -7.71 3.78
C VAL A 62 3.67 -9.16 3.60
N ALA A 63 2.76 -10.07 3.21
CA ALA A 63 3.03 -11.48 3.02
C ALA A 63 3.64 -12.14 4.27
N ASP A 64 4.86 -12.67 4.14
CA ASP A 64 5.59 -13.43 5.18
C ASP A 64 6.59 -12.58 5.98
N ARG A 65 6.70 -11.27 5.68
CA ARG A 65 7.70 -10.40 6.33
C ARG A 65 7.46 -10.24 7.83
N TYR A 66 6.20 -10.12 8.23
CA TYR A 66 5.71 -10.06 9.61
C TYR A 66 4.18 -10.19 9.62
N LYS A 67 3.56 -10.37 10.78
CA LYS A 67 2.09 -10.34 10.91
C LYS A 67 1.60 -8.89 10.92
N ILE A 68 0.53 -8.60 10.18
CA ILE A 68 -0.25 -7.37 10.29
C ILE A 68 -1.56 -7.67 11.04
N GLY A 69 -1.82 -6.91 12.10
CA GLY A 69 -2.96 -7.14 12.98
C GLY A 69 -3.74 -5.89 13.34
N VAL A 70 -4.76 -6.07 14.17
CA VAL A 70 -5.60 -5.00 14.68
C VAL A 70 -6.14 -5.35 16.07
N GLY A 71 -6.09 -4.38 16.98
CA GLY A 71 -6.76 -4.45 18.28
C GLY A 71 -8.19 -3.92 18.17
N VAL A 72 -9.18 -4.69 18.60
CA VAL A 72 -10.60 -4.30 18.56
C VAL A 72 -11.35 -4.83 19.76
N ASP A 73 -12.42 -4.15 20.14
CA ASP A 73 -13.37 -4.65 21.13
C ASP A 73 -14.32 -5.70 20.52
N LEU A 74 -15.03 -6.44 21.37
CA LEU A 74 -15.86 -7.58 20.94
C LEU A 74 -17.07 -7.14 20.09
N ASP A 75 -17.60 -5.94 20.32
CA ASP A 75 -18.74 -5.39 19.58
C ASP A 75 -18.42 -5.10 18.11
N VAL A 76 -17.16 -4.73 17.80
CA VAL A 76 -16.65 -4.55 16.44
C VAL A 76 -16.83 -5.84 15.62
N LEU A 77 -16.68 -7.01 16.26
CA LEU A 77 -16.81 -8.31 15.61
C LEU A 77 -18.27 -8.68 15.26
N GLN A 78 -19.24 -7.91 15.75
CA GLN A 78 -20.67 -8.08 15.43
C GLN A 78 -21.11 -7.28 14.20
N ASN A 79 -20.29 -6.32 13.75
CA ASN A 79 -20.60 -5.49 12.59
C ASN A 79 -20.08 -6.14 11.29
N PRO A 80 -20.94 -6.52 10.33
CA PRO A 80 -20.50 -7.18 9.10
C PRO A 80 -19.52 -6.38 8.24
N GLU A 81 -19.63 -5.05 8.22
CA GLU A 81 -18.72 -4.19 7.45
C GLU A 81 -17.33 -4.13 8.08
N ASP A 82 -17.27 -4.07 9.43
CA ASP A 82 -16.00 -4.12 10.17
C ASP A 82 -15.34 -5.49 10.01
N VAL A 83 -16.11 -6.57 10.10
CA VAL A 83 -15.64 -7.94 9.84
C VAL A 83 -15.09 -8.09 8.43
N ALA A 84 -15.74 -7.51 7.42
CA ALA A 84 -15.25 -7.54 6.05
C ALA A 84 -13.88 -6.84 5.92
N LEU A 85 -13.72 -5.68 6.56
CA LEU A 85 -12.46 -4.96 6.57
C LEU A 85 -11.36 -5.74 7.32
N ILE A 86 -11.70 -6.32 8.47
CA ILE A 86 -10.79 -7.16 9.26
C ILE A 86 -10.26 -8.32 8.43
N ARG A 87 -11.17 -9.09 7.84
CA ARG A 87 -10.84 -10.26 7.01
C ARG A 87 -10.04 -9.91 5.78
N ARG A 88 -10.20 -8.68 5.25
CA ARG A 88 -9.44 -8.22 4.09
C ARG A 88 -8.00 -7.88 4.45
N HIS A 89 -7.76 -7.21 5.57
CA HIS A 89 -6.47 -6.59 5.83
C HIS A 89 -5.58 -7.30 6.84
N PHE A 90 -6.11 -8.09 7.78
CA PHE A 90 -5.34 -8.58 8.94
C PHE A 90 -5.25 -10.11 9.01
N GLN A 91 -4.18 -10.60 9.66
CA GLN A 91 -4.00 -12.03 9.98
C GLN A 91 -4.17 -12.36 11.47
N ILE A 92 -4.03 -11.37 12.35
CA ILE A 92 -4.03 -11.58 13.81
C ILE A 92 -4.82 -10.48 14.53
N LEU A 93 -5.59 -10.86 15.55
CA LEU A 93 -6.42 -9.94 16.33
C LEU A 93 -5.90 -9.79 17.76
N THR A 94 -6.11 -8.61 18.35
CA THR A 94 -5.92 -8.38 19.80
C THR A 94 -7.25 -7.97 20.42
N PRO A 95 -7.77 -8.68 21.45
CA PRO A 95 -8.94 -8.21 22.18
C PRO A 95 -8.60 -6.96 22.99
N GLU A 96 -9.32 -5.87 22.74
CA GLU A 96 -9.03 -4.58 23.38
C GLU A 96 -9.23 -4.64 24.90
N ASN A 97 -10.25 -5.37 25.37
CA ASN A 97 -10.62 -5.40 26.79
C ASN A 97 -10.97 -6.79 27.35
N CYS A 98 -11.65 -7.66 26.60
CA CYS A 98 -12.27 -8.86 27.16
C CYS A 98 -11.28 -9.95 27.65
N MET A 99 -9.98 -9.82 27.36
CA MET A 99 -8.92 -10.71 27.86
C MET A 99 -8.04 -10.07 28.95
N LYS A 100 -8.38 -8.87 29.45
CA LYS A 100 -7.67 -8.26 30.59
C LYS A 100 -7.94 -9.04 31.88
N PRO A 101 -7.04 -8.98 32.88
CA PRO A 101 -7.19 -9.76 34.11
C PRO A 101 -8.53 -9.52 34.84
N GLN A 102 -8.97 -8.27 34.92
CA GLN A 102 -10.27 -7.90 35.52
C GLN A 102 -11.48 -8.44 34.78
N ALA A 103 -11.37 -8.60 33.45
CA ALA A 103 -12.45 -9.16 32.65
C ALA A 103 -12.55 -10.69 32.85
N LEU A 104 -11.40 -11.36 32.96
CA LEU A 104 -11.31 -12.83 33.03
C LEU A 104 -11.44 -13.41 34.45
N HIS A 105 -10.81 -12.79 35.44
CA HIS A 105 -10.59 -13.38 36.77
C HIS A 105 -10.91 -12.39 37.91
N PRO A 106 -12.18 -12.00 38.08
CA PRO A 106 -12.59 -10.92 39.00
C PRO A 106 -12.51 -11.26 40.49
N ALA A 107 -12.50 -12.53 40.87
CA ALA A 107 -12.35 -12.97 42.26
C ALA A 107 -11.61 -14.32 42.33
N GLU A 108 -11.04 -14.66 43.49
CA GLU A 108 -10.32 -15.92 43.67
C GLU A 108 -11.25 -17.10 43.35
N ASN A 109 -10.92 -17.87 42.31
CA ASN A 109 -11.69 -19.00 41.77
C ASN A 109 -12.99 -18.63 41.03
N VAL A 110 -13.21 -17.35 40.67
CA VAL A 110 -14.35 -16.93 39.85
C VAL A 110 -13.86 -16.50 38.49
N TRP A 111 -14.30 -17.19 37.44
CA TRP A 111 -13.87 -16.96 36.06
C TRP A 111 -15.02 -16.45 35.18
N ARG A 112 -14.69 -15.58 34.23
CA ARG A 112 -15.61 -15.02 33.23
C ARG A 112 -15.00 -15.14 31.84
N PHE A 113 -15.19 -16.29 31.21
CA PHE A 113 -14.60 -16.60 29.91
C PHE A 113 -15.52 -16.30 28.73
N GLU A 114 -16.78 -15.96 28.97
CA GLU A 114 -17.81 -15.91 27.92
C GLU A 114 -17.45 -14.95 26.77
N GLN A 115 -16.96 -13.75 27.10
CA GLN A 115 -16.58 -12.75 26.10
C GLN A 115 -15.26 -13.10 25.40
N ALA A 116 -14.28 -13.60 26.14
CA ALA A 116 -13.00 -14.03 25.57
C ALA A 116 -13.16 -15.27 24.68
N ASP A 117 -14.03 -16.21 25.06
CA ASP A 117 -14.40 -17.36 24.25
C ASP A 117 -15.12 -16.94 22.97
N ALA A 118 -16.05 -15.98 23.05
CA ALA A 118 -16.72 -15.44 21.87
C ALA A 118 -15.72 -14.81 20.89
N PHE A 119 -14.76 -14.04 21.40
CA PHE A 119 -13.69 -13.44 20.59
C PHE A 119 -12.78 -14.52 19.97
N ALA A 120 -12.33 -15.48 20.77
CA ALA A 120 -11.48 -16.59 20.32
C ALA A 120 -12.19 -17.45 19.26
N ASN A 121 -13.48 -17.73 19.44
CA ASN A 121 -14.29 -18.48 18.47
C ASN A 121 -14.44 -17.72 17.15
N PHE A 122 -14.58 -16.39 17.20
CA PHE A 122 -14.56 -15.58 15.98
C PHE A 122 -13.23 -15.70 15.24
N ALA A 123 -12.10 -15.62 15.96
CA ALA A 123 -10.77 -15.77 15.35
C ALA A 123 -10.63 -17.15 14.68
N ARG A 124 -10.99 -18.23 15.39
CA ARG A 124 -11.02 -19.60 14.86
C ARG A 124 -11.88 -19.72 13.60
N SER A 125 -13.12 -19.23 13.63
CA SER A 125 -14.06 -19.41 12.50
C SER A 125 -13.64 -18.65 11.24
N HIS A 126 -12.79 -17.65 11.37
CA HIS A 126 -12.30 -16.84 10.26
C HIS A 126 -10.85 -17.14 9.86
N GLY A 127 -10.21 -18.13 10.48
CA GLY A 127 -8.81 -18.46 10.22
C GLY A 127 -7.85 -17.32 10.57
N LEU A 128 -8.15 -16.60 11.66
CA LEU A 128 -7.31 -15.54 12.21
C LEU A 128 -6.60 -16.06 13.44
N GLU A 129 -5.36 -15.61 13.63
CA GLU A 129 -4.62 -15.82 14.87
C GLU A 129 -5.10 -14.83 15.94
N LEU A 130 -4.81 -15.13 17.21
CA LEU A 130 -5.15 -14.29 18.35
C LEU A 130 -3.91 -13.89 19.15
N VAL A 131 -3.90 -12.66 19.67
CA VAL A 131 -3.01 -12.21 20.74
C VAL A 131 -3.78 -12.27 22.05
N GLY A 132 -3.19 -12.86 23.08
CA GLY A 132 -3.71 -12.76 24.43
C GLY A 132 -3.22 -11.49 25.12
N HIS A 133 -4.11 -10.51 25.28
CA HIS A 133 -3.81 -9.21 25.87
C HIS A 133 -4.72 -8.93 27.08
N CYS A 134 -4.21 -8.93 28.31
CA CYS A 134 -2.87 -9.34 28.73
C CYS A 134 -2.98 -10.18 30.01
N LEU A 135 -1.95 -10.97 30.32
CA LEU A 135 -2.01 -11.92 31.44
C LEU A 135 -1.76 -11.25 32.81
N VAL A 136 -0.76 -10.37 32.88
CA VAL A 136 -0.47 -9.60 34.10
C VAL A 136 -0.28 -8.14 33.73
N TRP A 137 -1.13 -7.27 34.26
CA TRP A 137 -0.96 -5.82 34.14
C TRP A 137 -0.45 -5.25 35.46
N ALA A 138 0.77 -4.71 35.46
CA ALA A 138 1.47 -4.31 36.69
C ALA A 138 0.89 -3.08 37.40
N LYS A 139 -0.18 -2.47 36.87
CA LYS A 139 -0.91 -1.36 37.49
C LYS A 139 -1.99 -1.88 38.43
N ASP A 140 -2.00 -1.39 39.66
CA ASP A 140 -2.93 -1.85 40.72
C ASP A 140 -4.41 -1.63 40.33
N ASP A 141 -4.73 -0.59 39.56
CA ASP A 141 -6.10 -0.30 39.09
C ASP A 141 -6.57 -1.22 37.95
N ARG A 142 -5.70 -2.12 37.47
CA ARG A 142 -5.92 -3.00 36.31
C ARG A 142 -5.98 -4.49 36.65
N THR A 143 -5.85 -4.83 37.93
CA THR A 143 -6.14 -6.16 38.45
C THR A 143 -7.07 -6.04 39.65
N ASP A 144 -8.01 -6.97 39.81
CA ASP A 144 -8.85 -6.99 41.01
C ASP A 144 -8.04 -7.28 42.28
N ARG A 145 -8.45 -6.65 43.40
CA ARG A 145 -7.70 -6.65 44.66
C ARG A 145 -7.40 -8.03 45.21
N TRP A 146 -8.29 -9.01 44.99
CA TRP A 146 -8.11 -10.37 45.50
C TRP A 146 -6.78 -10.99 45.04
N MET A 147 -6.22 -10.59 43.88
CA MET A 147 -4.93 -11.10 43.41
C MET A 147 -3.78 -10.67 44.34
N MET A 148 -3.87 -9.44 44.86
CA MET A 148 -2.79 -8.71 45.50
C MET A 148 -2.98 -8.54 47.02
N GLU A 149 -4.20 -8.69 47.53
CA GLU A 149 -4.58 -8.41 48.91
C GLU A 149 -5.27 -9.61 49.58
N GLU A 150 -5.13 -9.68 50.90
CA GLU A 150 -5.93 -10.52 51.79
C GLU A 150 -7.32 -9.89 52.01
N PRO A 151 -8.33 -10.63 52.52
CA PRO A 151 -9.66 -10.09 52.79
C PRO A 151 -9.69 -8.89 53.75
N ASP A 152 -8.65 -8.71 54.57
CA ASP A 152 -8.48 -7.58 55.50
C ASP A 152 -7.78 -6.36 54.87
N GLY A 153 -7.45 -6.42 53.57
CA GLY A 153 -6.84 -5.33 52.80
C GLY A 153 -5.33 -5.24 52.93
N ARG A 154 -4.66 -6.16 53.63
CA ARG A 154 -3.19 -6.22 53.64
C ARG A 154 -2.68 -6.87 52.35
N PRO A 155 -1.52 -6.45 51.81
CA PRO A 155 -0.87 -7.17 50.73
C PRO A 155 -0.64 -8.63 51.09
N VAL A 156 -0.85 -9.53 50.14
CA VAL A 156 -0.55 -10.95 50.34
C VAL A 156 0.95 -11.20 50.47
N THR A 157 1.32 -12.37 50.98
CA THR A 157 2.73 -12.78 51.00
C THR A 157 3.28 -12.91 49.57
N ARG A 158 4.61 -12.78 49.42
CA ARG A 158 5.30 -13.06 48.15
C ARG A 158 4.92 -14.42 47.58
N GLU A 159 4.92 -15.47 48.40
CA GLU A 159 4.57 -16.82 47.96
C GLU A 159 3.12 -16.92 47.46
N THR A 160 2.17 -16.33 48.19
CA THR A 160 0.76 -16.29 47.78
C THR A 160 0.59 -15.56 46.44
N LEU A 161 1.24 -14.40 46.27
CA LEU A 161 1.15 -13.63 45.02
C LEU A 161 1.68 -14.42 43.83
N LEU A 162 2.89 -15.00 43.95
CA LEU A 162 3.51 -15.77 42.87
C LEU A 162 2.65 -17.00 42.50
N ARG A 163 2.11 -17.71 43.50
CA ARG A 163 1.20 -18.84 43.27
C ARG A 163 -0.09 -18.41 42.53
N ARG A 164 -0.69 -17.28 42.90
CA ARG A 164 -1.90 -16.77 42.25
C ARG A 164 -1.63 -16.35 40.81
N ILE A 165 -0.49 -15.72 40.54
CA ILE A 165 -0.05 -15.36 39.18
C ILE A 165 0.16 -16.62 38.34
N GLU A 166 0.90 -17.61 38.84
CA GLU A 166 1.14 -18.87 38.14
C GLU A 166 -0.18 -19.57 37.78
N ALA A 167 -1.09 -19.69 38.76
CA ALA A 167 -2.39 -20.31 38.54
C ALA A 167 -3.24 -19.55 37.51
N HIS A 168 -3.25 -18.21 37.56
CA HIS A 168 -3.97 -17.39 36.60
C HIS A 168 -3.42 -17.56 35.18
N VAL A 169 -2.11 -17.36 35.02
CA VAL A 169 -1.42 -17.46 33.74
C VAL A 169 -1.63 -18.83 33.12
N ARG A 170 -1.38 -19.91 33.87
CA ARG A 170 -1.53 -21.27 33.36
C ARG A 170 -2.96 -21.54 32.89
N THR A 171 -3.96 -21.17 33.69
CA THR A 171 -5.38 -21.41 33.35
C THR A 171 -5.78 -20.69 32.06
N VAL A 172 -5.36 -19.44 31.88
CA VAL A 172 -5.73 -18.65 30.70
C VAL A 172 -4.96 -19.12 29.47
N VAL A 173 -3.66 -19.37 29.59
CA VAL A 173 -2.82 -19.81 28.46
C VAL A 173 -3.27 -21.20 27.96
N GLU A 174 -3.43 -22.17 28.86
CA GLU A 174 -3.89 -23.53 28.48
C GLU A 174 -5.25 -23.51 27.78
N ARG A 175 -6.16 -22.59 28.16
CA ARG A 175 -7.50 -22.49 27.58
C ARG A 175 -7.48 -22.06 26.11
N TYR A 176 -6.51 -21.23 25.71
CA TYR A 176 -6.49 -20.56 24.42
C TYR A 176 -5.28 -20.91 23.54
N ALA A 177 -4.43 -21.87 23.96
CA ALA A 177 -3.23 -22.31 23.25
C ALA A 177 -3.48 -22.83 21.81
N ASP A 178 -4.73 -23.16 21.46
CA ASP A 178 -5.09 -23.60 20.11
C ASP A 178 -5.28 -22.45 19.10
N VAL A 179 -5.45 -21.21 19.56
CA VAL A 179 -5.72 -20.04 18.71
C VAL A 179 -4.83 -18.83 19.02
N VAL A 180 -4.37 -18.69 20.26
CA VAL A 180 -3.46 -17.62 20.65
C VAL A 180 -2.04 -18.00 20.28
N THR A 181 -1.41 -17.23 19.40
CA THR A 181 -0.02 -17.46 18.96
C THR A 181 0.97 -16.51 19.61
N MET A 182 0.49 -15.45 20.27
CA MET A 182 1.32 -14.46 20.96
C MET A 182 0.65 -14.01 22.27
N TRP A 183 1.44 -13.88 23.34
CA TRP A 183 0.94 -13.43 24.65
C TRP A 183 1.66 -12.17 25.11
N ASP A 184 0.90 -11.11 25.41
CA ASP A 184 1.38 -10.03 26.26
C ASP A 184 1.36 -10.53 27.71
N VAL A 185 2.48 -11.13 28.13
CA VAL A 185 2.58 -11.82 29.43
C VAL A 185 2.58 -10.82 30.57
N VAL A 186 3.38 -9.77 30.44
CA VAL A 186 3.42 -8.67 31.41
C VAL A 186 3.31 -7.34 30.68
N ASN A 187 2.37 -6.52 31.13
CA ASN A 187 2.09 -5.20 30.58
C ASN A 187 2.48 -4.08 31.56
N GLU A 188 3.20 -3.07 31.06
CA GLU A 188 3.44 -1.76 31.70
C GLU A 188 4.11 -1.78 33.10
N ALA A 189 5.06 -2.69 33.31
CA ALA A 189 5.78 -2.83 34.58
C ALA A 189 6.95 -1.83 34.75
N VAL A 190 7.42 -1.16 33.68
CA VAL A 190 8.51 -0.19 33.80
C VAL A 190 7.96 1.15 34.31
N ALA A 191 8.66 1.75 35.28
CA ALA A 191 8.28 3.03 35.86
C ALA A 191 8.39 4.19 34.85
N ASP A 192 7.39 5.08 34.85
CA ASP A 192 7.36 6.26 33.98
C ASP A 192 8.32 7.38 34.43
N GLY A 193 8.64 7.45 35.73
CA GLY A 193 9.51 8.48 36.33
C GLY A 193 10.39 7.93 37.45
N GLY A 194 11.18 8.79 38.09
CA GLY A 194 12.14 8.40 39.15
C GLY A 194 13.31 7.54 38.63
N ASP A 195 14.10 7.00 39.55
CA ASP A 195 15.26 6.15 39.23
C ASP A 195 14.94 4.65 39.21
N ASP A 196 13.83 4.24 39.84
CA ASP A 196 13.43 2.83 39.92
C ASP A 196 13.11 2.24 38.54
N ILE A 197 13.51 0.98 38.33
CA ILE A 197 13.21 0.24 37.09
C ILE A 197 11.72 -0.11 37.04
N LEU A 198 11.21 -0.71 38.11
CA LEU A 198 9.83 -1.18 38.20
C LEU A 198 8.91 -0.05 38.67
N ARG A 199 7.72 -0.01 38.08
CA ARG A 199 6.59 0.81 38.56
C ARG A 199 6.28 0.43 40.01
N ASP A 200 6.06 1.43 40.84
CA ASP A 200 5.56 1.22 42.20
C ASP A 200 4.11 0.68 42.15
N SER A 201 3.93 -0.56 42.61
CA SER A 201 2.66 -1.29 42.64
C SER A 201 2.69 -2.36 43.73
N ILE A 202 1.56 -2.94 44.09
CA ILE A 202 1.55 -4.04 45.08
C ILE A 202 2.39 -5.21 44.55
N TYR A 203 2.37 -5.48 43.24
CA TYR A 203 3.22 -6.50 42.62
C TYR A 203 4.72 -6.27 42.89
N SER A 204 5.23 -5.09 42.55
CA SER A 204 6.66 -4.80 42.66
C SER A 204 7.12 -4.67 44.12
N ARG A 205 6.29 -4.08 45.00
CA ARG A 205 6.59 -4.01 46.45
C ARG A 205 6.60 -5.38 47.12
N THR A 206 5.73 -6.29 46.69
CA THR A 206 5.56 -7.62 47.31
C THR A 206 6.57 -8.65 46.77
N ALA A 207 6.83 -8.63 45.46
CA ALA A 207 7.61 -9.69 44.80
C ALA A 207 8.77 -9.18 43.92
N GLY A 208 8.99 -7.87 43.79
CA GLY A 208 10.05 -7.32 42.93
C GLY A 208 9.92 -7.82 41.49
N VAL A 209 11.02 -8.24 40.87
CA VAL A 209 11.00 -8.81 39.50
C VAL A 209 10.40 -10.23 39.43
N ASP A 210 10.26 -10.92 40.57
CA ASP A 210 9.91 -12.35 40.58
C ASP A 210 8.50 -12.62 40.05
N PHE A 211 7.59 -11.66 40.14
CA PHE A 211 6.25 -11.79 39.57
C PHE A 211 6.31 -11.88 38.03
N ILE A 212 7.23 -11.13 37.42
CA ILE A 212 7.46 -11.13 35.96
C ILE A 212 8.06 -12.47 35.56
N VAL A 213 9.11 -12.91 36.24
CA VAL A 213 9.76 -14.21 35.97
C VAL A 213 8.77 -15.36 36.11
N THR A 214 7.92 -15.33 37.14
CA THR A 214 6.89 -16.35 37.40
C THR A 214 5.86 -16.38 36.26
N ALA A 215 5.36 -15.23 35.84
CA ALA A 215 4.40 -15.14 34.75
C ALA A 215 4.97 -15.71 33.43
N PHE A 216 6.19 -15.33 33.04
CA PHE A 216 6.81 -15.84 31.82
C PHE A 216 7.10 -17.34 31.87
N ARG A 217 7.56 -17.87 33.01
CA ARG A 217 7.78 -19.31 33.16
C ARG A 217 6.47 -20.10 33.10
N ALA A 218 5.41 -19.60 33.75
CA ALA A 218 4.10 -20.22 33.70
C ALA A 218 3.53 -20.21 32.28
N ALA A 219 3.66 -19.10 31.55
CA ALA A 219 3.19 -18.99 30.17
C ALA A 219 3.93 -19.98 29.24
N ARG A 220 5.27 -20.03 29.30
CA ARG A 220 6.06 -20.98 28.50
C ARG A 220 5.76 -22.44 28.84
N ALA A 221 5.49 -22.75 30.11
CA ALA A 221 5.15 -24.11 30.52
C ALA A 221 3.77 -24.55 30.01
N ALA A 222 2.82 -23.62 29.94
CA ALA A 222 1.47 -23.86 29.44
C ALA A 222 1.40 -23.90 27.90
N ASP A 223 2.21 -23.08 27.22
CA ASP A 223 2.29 -23.03 25.76
C ASP A 223 3.77 -22.84 25.32
N PRO A 224 4.45 -23.94 24.96
CA PRO A 224 5.83 -23.90 24.51
C PRO A 224 6.06 -23.18 23.18
N ASP A 225 5.03 -23.04 22.33
CA ASP A 225 5.17 -22.57 20.95
C ASP A 225 4.79 -21.09 20.79
N ALA A 226 3.99 -20.53 21.70
CA ALA A 226 3.62 -19.12 21.65
C ALA A 226 4.82 -18.17 21.81
N LEU A 227 4.71 -17.01 21.14
CA LEU A 227 5.67 -15.91 21.28
C LEU A 227 5.31 -15.07 22.51
N LEU A 228 6.22 -15.00 23.48
CA LEU A 228 5.99 -14.37 24.78
C LEU A 228 6.56 -12.95 24.82
N ILE A 229 5.68 -11.98 25.13
CA ILE A 229 5.94 -10.55 24.98
C ILE A 229 5.92 -9.85 26.34
N TYR A 230 6.92 -8.99 26.57
CA TYR A 230 6.83 -7.91 27.54
C TYR A 230 6.33 -6.64 26.82
N ASN A 231 5.16 -6.10 27.16
CA ASN A 231 4.51 -4.99 26.43
C ASN A 231 4.51 -3.69 27.26
N ASP A 232 4.85 -2.54 26.66
CA ASP A 232 4.88 -1.24 27.36
C ASP A 232 4.87 -0.02 26.41
N TYR A 233 4.38 1.12 26.89
CA TYR A 233 4.42 2.41 26.18
C TYR A 233 5.66 3.25 26.51
N ASN A 234 6.01 4.18 25.62
CA ASN A 234 7.05 5.19 25.80
C ASN A 234 8.46 4.66 26.10
N CYS A 235 8.72 3.34 26.11
CA CYS A 235 10.06 2.82 26.36
C CYS A 235 11.04 3.08 25.20
N HIS A 236 10.59 3.64 24.08
CA HIS A 236 11.51 4.19 23.08
C HIS A 236 12.17 5.49 23.57
N MET A 237 11.52 6.24 24.47
CA MET A 237 12.06 7.49 25.02
C MET A 237 13.30 7.20 25.89
N PRO A 238 14.39 8.00 25.79
CA PRO A 238 15.69 7.66 26.39
C PRO A 238 15.65 7.27 27.88
N HIS A 239 14.88 7.99 28.70
CA HIS A 239 14.82 7.75 30.14
C HIS A 239 14.19 6.39 30.47
N LYS A 240 13.06 6.06 29.83
CA LYS A 240 12.35 4.80 30.05
C LYS A 240 13.01 3.64 29.30
N ARG A 241 13.67 3.91 28.16
CA ARG A 241 14.47 2.93 27.40
C ARG A 241 15.57 2.30 28.25
N ARG A 242 16.32 3.10 29.02
CA ARG A 242 17.38 2.57 29.90
C ARG A 242 16.82 1.57 30.91
N LYS A 243 15.66 1.87 31.49
CA LYS A 243 14.98 1.00 32.46
C LYS A 243 14.44 -0.28 31.80
N LEU A 244 13.83 -0.17 30.62
CA LEU A 244 13.42 -1.32 29.83
C LEU A 244 14.61 -2.25 29.57
N LEU A 245 15.72 -1.72 29.07
CA LEU A 245 16.90 -2.54 28.76
C LEU A 245 17.52 -3.17 30.02
N ALA A 246 17.48 -2.49 31.16
CA ALA A 246 17.90 -3.07 32.44
C ALA A 246 16.99 -4.24 32.86
N LEU A 247 15.67 -4.05 32.79
CA LEU A 247 14.69 -5.10 33.09
C LEU A 247 14.87 -6.31 32.18
N LEU A 248 14.95 -6.11 30.86
CA LEU A 248 15.07 -7.21 29.90
C LEU A 248 16.38 -8.00 30.09
N ARG A 249 17.48 -7.34 30.46
CA ARG A 249 18.74 -8.02 30.83
C ARG A 249 18.58 -8.85 32.09
N GLU A 250 17.98 -8.28 33.15
CA GLU A 250 17.74 -9.00 34.40
C GLU A 250 16.84 -10.23 34.19
N LEU A 251 15.78 -10.08 33.39
CA LEU A 251 14.89 -11.21 33.03
C LEU A 251 15.65 -12.31 32.30
N LYS A 252 16.52 -11.95 31.36
CA LYS A 252 17.37 -12.90 30.63
C LYS A 252 18.36 -13.60 31.57
N GLU A 253 19.01 -12.88 32.47
CA GLU A 253 19.91 -13.42 33.49
C GLU A 253 19.21 -14.39 34.46
N ARG A 254 17.95 -14.10 34.79
CA ARG A 254 17.09 -14.96 35.62
C ARG A 254 16.44 -16.11 34.84
N GLY A 255 16.72 -16.24 33.55
CA GLY A 255 16.18 -17.31 32.70
C GLY A 255 14.66 -17.22 32.49
N ALA A 256 14.10 -16.01 32.46
CA ALA A 256 12.72 -15.82 32.02
C ALA A 256 12.64 -15.93 30.49
N PRO A 257 11.70 -16.72 29.93
CA PRO A 257 11.57 -16.94 28.48
C PRO A 257 10.87 -15.75 27.79
N VAL A 258 11.55 -14.61 27.69
CA VAL A 258 11.04 -13.44 26.94
C VAL A 258 11.53 -13.52 25.50
N ASP A 259 10.62 -13.57 24.53
CA ASP A 259 10.98 -13.67 23.10
C ASP A 259 11.00 -12.30 22.41
N ALA A 260 10.11 -11.40 22.84
CA ALA A 260 9.93 -10.09 22.21
C ALA A 260 9.63 -8.96 23.20
N TYR A 261 10.00 -7.76 22.78
CA TYR A 261 9.46 -6.53 23.35
C TYR A 261 8.30 -6.01 22.50
N GLY A 262 7.15 -5.79 23.15
CA GLY A 262 5.98 -5.13 22.60
C GLY A 262 6.06 -3.62 22.81
N MET A 263 6.30 -2.87 21.74
CA MET A 263 6.11 -1.43 21.74
C MET A 263 4.65 -1.12 21.40
N GLN A 264 3.91 -0.49 22.30
CA GLN A 264 2.53 -0.07 22.02
C GLN A 264 2.49 0.77 20.74
N GLY A 265 3.34 1.79 20.65
CA GLY A 265 3.46 2.57 19.42
C GLY A 265 2.34 3.60 19.25
N HIS A 266 1.79 4.11 20.36
CA HIS A 266 0.96 5.31 20.32
C HIS A 266 1.84 6.55 20.05
N LEU A 267 1.94 6.95 18.78
CA LEU A 267 2.78 8.07 18.35
C LEU A 267 1.97 9.38 18.34
N GLU A 268 2.66 10.50 18.45
CA GLU A 268 2.05 11.81 18.25
C GLU A 268 2.61 12.50 17.00
N LEU A 269 1.74 13.22 16.28
CA LEU A 269 2.15 13.97 15.10
C LEU A 269 3.24 15.00 15.46
N GLY A 270 4.38 14.91 14.78
CA GLY A 270 5.51 15.84 14.96
C GLY A 270 6.39 15.57 16.19
N ASP A 271 6.21 14.44 16.88
CA ASP A 271 7.11 14.04 17.96
C ASP A 271 8.49 13.58 17.45
N ASN A 272 9.42 13.30 18.38
CA ASN A 272 10.76 12.81 18.05
C ASN A 272 10.87 11.28 18.17
N SER A 273 9.79 10.53 17.95
CA SER A 273 9.77 9.08 18.20
C SER A 273 10.64 8.29 17.22
N LEU A 274 10.72 8.68 15.94
CA LEU A 274 11.40 7.87 14.92
C LEU A 274 12.91 7.64 15.17
N PRO A 275 13.74 8.66 15.49
CA PRO A 275 15.14 8.42 15.85
C PRO A 275 15.27 7.57 17.12
N GLN A 276 14.35 7.74 18.07
CA GLN A 276 14.36 7.01 19.34
C GLN A 276 13.98 5.54 19.16
N LEU A 277 13.02 5.25 18.29
CA LEU A 277 12.64 3.89 17.90
C LEU A 277 13.81 3.17 17.23
N ARG A 278 14.50 3.84 16.30
CA ARG A 278 15.71 3.30 15.66
C ARG A 278 16.75 2.85 16.68
N GLU A 279 17.09 3.71 17.64
CA GLU A 279 18.06 3.37 18.68
C GLU A 279 17.56 2.20 19.56
N THR A 280 16.26 2.20 19.89
CA THR A 280 15.64 1.11 20.66
C THR A 280 15.75 -0.23 19.93
N PHE A 281 15.49 -0.26 18.62
CA PHE A 281 15.58 -1.49 17.82
C PHE A 281 17.02 -2.02 17.78
N GLU A 282 18.03 -1.14 17.63
CA GLU A 282 19.43 -1.59 17.68
C GLU A 282 19.83 -2.15 19.05
N GLU A 283 19.36 -1.57 20.15
CA GLU A 283 19.61 -2.10 21.49
C GLU A 283 18.91 -3.45 21.74
N LEU A 284 17.66 -3.61 21.26
CA LEU A 284 16.94 -4.88 21.37
C LEU A 284 17.55 -5.98 20.51
N ARG A 285 18.06 -5.63 19.32
CA ARG A 285 18.81 -6.55 18.46
C ARG A 285 20.05 -7.12 19.18
N LYS A 286 20.76 -6.31 19.98
CA LYS A 286 21.89 -6.78 20.80
C LYS A 286 21.47 -7.78 21.89
N LEU A 287 20.23 -7.71 22.36
CA LEU A 287 19.67 -8.66 23.34
C LEU A 287 19.16 -9.95 22.69
N GLY A 288 19.04 -9.98 21.36
CA GLY A 288 18.49 -11.11 20.61
C GLY A 288 16.96 -11.21 20.68
N LEU A 289 16.28 -10.11 21.03
CA LEU A 289 14.83 -10.07 21.16
C LEU A 289 14.17 -9.63 19.85
N LYS A 290 13.01 -10.21 19.55
CA LYS A 290 12.12 -9.72 18.50
C LYS A 290 11.41 -8.44 18.95
N VAL A 291 10.84 -7.72 18.00
CA VAL A 291 9.97 -6.56 18.26
C VAL A 291 8.55 -6.88 17.81
N VAL A 292 7.59 -6.46 18.61
CA VAL A 292 6.19 -6.39 18.22
C VAL A 292 5.76 -4.93 18.33
N VAL A 293 5.20 -4.38 17.26
CA VAL A 293 4.45 -3.12 17.33
C VAL A 293 3.00 -3.48 17.62
N SER A 294 2.55 -3.27 18.85
CA SER A 294 1.35 -3.92 19.39
C SER A 294 0.07 -3.11 19.24
N GLU A 295 0.14 -1.77 19.28
CA GLU A 295 -1.00 -0.86 19.49
C GLU A 295 -0.83 0.45 18.68
N LEU A 296 -0.39 0.34 17.42
CA LEU A 296 -0.01 1.48 16.58
C LEU A 296 -1.18 2.41 16.28
N ASP A 297 -1.03 3.68 16.65
CA ASP A 297 -1.88 4.79 16.23
C ASP A 297 -1.06 6.09 16.14
N LEU A 298 -1.57 7.08 15.38
CA LEU A 298 -0.93 8.38 15.21
C LEU A 298 -1.86 9.50 15.67
N ASP A 299 -1.66 10.00 16.88
CA ASP A 299 -2.47 11.08 17.45
C ASP A 299 -2.20 12.41 16.73
N VAL A 300 -3.17 12.90 15.96
CA VAL A 300 -3.07 14.19 15.25
C VAL A 300 -3.62 15.34 16.08
N VAL A 301 -4.41 15.06 17.11
CA VAL A 301 -4.80 16.02 18.15
C VAL A 301 -4.02 15.67 19.42
N THR A 302 -2.72 15.94 19.34
CA THR A 302 -1.67 15.50 20.26
C THR A 302 -2.04 15.69 21.73
N ARG A 303 -1.83 14.65 22.55
CA ARG A 303 -2.27 14.60 23.94
C ARG A 303 -1.17 14.89 24.96
N SER A 304 0.11 14.90 24.58
CA SER A 304 1.25 15.15 25.50
C SER A 304 1.07 16.39 26.38
N ARG A 305 0.48 17.47 25.82
CA ARG A 305 0.23 18.72 26.55
C ARG A 305 -0.73 18.56 27.75
N TRP A 306 -1.51 17.48 27.81
CA TRP A 306 -2.41 17.16 28.92
C TRP A 306 -1.69 16.92 30.25
N TRP A 307 -0.47 16.37 30.21
CA TRP A 307 0.35 16.10 31.40
C TRP A 307 1.49 17.11 31.59
N ALA A 308 1.72 17.99 30.63
CA ALA A 308 2.73 19.04 30.72
C ALA A 308 2.45 20.01 31.88
N GLU A 309 3.51 20.55 32.48
CA GLU A 309 3.45 21.52 33.58
C GLU A 309 2.51 21.07 34.73
N GLY A 310 2.57 19.78 35.12
CA GLY A 310 1.73 19.25 36.19
C GLY A 310 0.23 19.22 35.85
N GLY A 311 -0.12 19.20 34.57
CA GLY A 311 -1.51 19.21 34.11
C GLY A 311 -2.14 20.60 34.02
N ARG A 312 -1.35 21.67 33.98
CA ARG A 312 -1.81 23.06 33.86
C ARG A 312 -2.83 23.29 32.74
N TYR A 313 -2.69 22.57 31.63
CA TYR A 313 -3.50 22.77 30.42
C TYR A 313 -4.77 21.91 30.35
N ARG A 314 -5.05 21.07 31.36
CA ARG A 314 -6.20 20.14 31.31
C ARG A 314 -7.54 20.82 31.09
N ALA A 315 -7.78 21.96 31.76
CA ALA A 315 -9.04 22.68 31.64
C ALA A 315 -9.25 23.29 30.24
N GLU A 316 -8.16 23.76 29.61
CA GLU A 316 -8.16 24.25 28.21
C GLU A 316 -8.42 23.09 27.24
N LEU A 317 -7.60 22.03 27.35
CA LEU A 317 -7.65 20.88 26.46
C LEU A 317 -8.96 20.12 26.54
N ALA A 318 -9.61 20.04 27.70
CA ALA A 318 -10.91 19.38 27.85
C ALA A 318 -12.01 19.96 26.96
N ARG A 319 -11.80 21.14 26.36
CA ARG A 319 -12.71 21.81 25.42
C ARG A 319 -12.12 21.94 24.02
N TRP A 320 -10.92 21.39 23.79
CA TRP A 320 -10.16 21.52 22.56
C TRP A 320 -10.49 20.38 21.59
N ASP A 321 -11.14 20.73 20.47
CA ASP A 321 -11.53 19.80 19.40
C ASP A 321 -11.38 20.49 18.02
N PRO A 322 -10.13 20.72 17.57
CA PRO A 322 -9.86 21.61 16.43
C PRO A 322 -10.30 21.03 15.08
N TYR A 323 -10.46 19.71 14.99
CA TYR A 323 -10.71 19.00 13.72
C TYR A 323 -12.09 18.32 13.68
N ARG A 324 -13.03 18.83 14.48
CA ARG A 324 -14.44 18.42 14.49
C ARG A 324 -15.08 18.30 13.11
N HIS A 325 -14.74 19.23 12.22
CA HIS A 325 -15.36 19.36 10.90
C HIS A 325 -14.48 18.83 9.75
N GLY A 326 -13.48 18.01 10.08
CA GLY A 326 -12.54 17.44 9.12
C GLY A 326 -11.10 17.77 9.46
N LEU A 327 -10.18 16.91 9.01
CA LEU A 327 -8.75 17.11 9.16
C LEU A 327 -8.27 18.16 8.13
N PRO A 328 -7.59 19.25 8.54
CA PRO A 328 -7.05 20.22 7.61
C PRO A 328 -6.03 19.57 6.65
N PRO A 329 -5.96 19.97 5.36
CA PRO A 329 -5.06 19.36 4.38
C PRO A 329 -3.58 19.36 4.79
N GLU A 330 -3.11 20.42 5.46
CA GLU A 330 -1.73 20.50 5.96
C GLU A 330 -1.45 19.44 7.04
N ILE A 331 -2.40 19.23 7.95
CA ILE A 331 -2.28 18.21 9.01
C ILE A 331 -2.34 16.81 8.40
N GLU A 332 -3.20 16.60 7.40
CA GLU A 332 -3.26 15.34 6.65
C GLU A 332 -1.94 15.05 5.93
N GLN A 333 -1.32 16.05 5.29
CA GLN A 333 0.00 15.90 4.65
C GLN A 333 1.11 15.58 5.65
N ASN A 334 1.10 16.22 6.82
CA ASN A 334 2.07 15.94 7.87
C ASN A 334 1.89 14.52 8.43
N ALA A 335 0.65 14.10 8.67
CA ALA A 335 0.34 12.74 9.11
C ALA A 335 0.75 11.70 8.05
N LEU A 336 0.48 11.98 6.77
CA LEU A 336 0.89 11.14 5.64
C LEU A 336 2.41 10.94 5.62
N LYS A 337 3.18 12.02 5.78
CA LYS A 337 4.63 11.97 5.83
C LYS A 337 5.10 11.10 7.01
N GLN A 338 4.56 11.31 8.20
CA GLN A 338 4.96 10.54 9.38
C GLN A 338 4.58 9.06 9.26
N TRP A 339 3.45 8.71 8.66
CA TRP A 339 3.11 7.32 8.33
C TRP A 339 4.13 6.66 7.41
N ILE A 340 4.54 7.37 6.34
CA ILE A 340 5.57 6.88 5.40
C ILE A 340 6.89 6.67 6.14
N GLU A 341 7.34 7.63 6.93
CA GLU A 341 8.61 7.54 7.66
C GLU A 341 8.59 6.42 8.71
N THR A 342 7.45 6.24 9.40
CA THR A 342 7.24 5.16 10.39
C THR A 342 7.31 3.79 9.73
N PHE A 343 6.55 3.55 8.66
CA PHE A 343 6.59 2.26 7.97
C PHE A 343 7.90 2.02 7.21
N SER A 344 8.60 3.08 6.79
CA SER A 344 9.94 2.95 6.20
C SER A 344 10.95 2.46 7.23
N LEU A 345 10.86 2.97 8.47
CA LEU A 345 11.64 2.45 9.58
C LEU A 345 11.28 0.99 9.86
N PHE A 346 10.00 0.63 9.90
CA PHE A 346 9.61 -0.76 10.12
C PHE A 346 10.12 -1.70 9.03
N GLU A 347 10.02 -1.34 7.75
CA GLU A 347 10.58 -2.15 6.66
C GLU A 347 12.11 -2.28 6.73
N GLN A 348 12.82 -1.29 7.27
CA GLN A 348 14.26 -1.39 7.51
C GLN A 348 14.62 -2.42 8.59
N TYR A 349 13.73 -2.66 9.57
CA TYR A 349 13.92 -3.60 10.68
C TYR A 349 13.02 -4.84 10.59
N ARG A 350 12.49 -5.13 9.40
CA ARG A 350 11.54 -6.21 9.17
C ARG A 350 12.06 -7.60 9.57
N ASP A 351 13.38 -7.79 9.61
CA ASP A 351 14.03 -9.04 10.03
C ASP A 351 13.79 -9.38 11.52
N MET A 352 13.59 -8.36 12.35
CA MET A 352 13.38 -8.53 13.80
C MET A 352 11.94 -8.24 14.24
N ILE A 353 11.12 -7.60 13.41
CA ILE A 353 9.71 -7.34 13.72
C ILE A 353 8.89 -8.61 13.46
N ALA A 354 8.18 -9.10 14.47
CA ALA A 354 7.29 -10.26 14.36
C ALA A 354 5.86 -9.86 13.97
N ARG A 355 5.40 -8.69 14.45
CA ARG A 355 4.03 -8.20 14.24
C ARG A 355 3.96 -6.67 14.26
N ILE A 356 3.07 -6.12 13.45
CA ILE A 356 2.60 -4.74 13.51
C ILE A 356 1.07 -4.73 13.58
N SER A 357 0.51 -4.24 14.68
CA SER A 357 -0.94 -4.12 14.86
C SER A 357 -1.36 -2.68 15.09
N PHE A 358 -2.45 -2.28 14.47
CA PHE A 358 -3.11 -1.00 14.76
C PHE A 358 -3.97 -1.10 16.02
N TRP A 359 -4.12 -0.02 16.76
CA TRP A 359 -5.07 0.05 17.88
C TRP A 359 -6.39 0.69 17.44
N ASN A 360 -7.42 -0.14 17.34
CA ASN A 360 -8.72 0.10 16.70
C ASN A 360 -8.69 0.06 15.15
N LEU A 361 -9.85 -0.20 14.55
CA LEU A 361 -9.97 -0.54 13.13
C LEU A 361 -10.02 0.68 12.20
N HIS A 362 -10.76 1.71 12.59
CA HIS A 362 -10.95 2.91 11.80
C HIS A 362 -11.18 4.14 12.70
N ASP A 363 -11.02 5.36 12.17
CA ASP A 363 -10.99 6.60 12.95
C ASP A 363 -12.20 6.81 13.89
N GLY A 364 -13.35 6.21 13.58
CA GLY A 364 -14.58 6.32 14.37
C GLY A 364 -14.59 5.48 15.64
N GLN A 365 -13.78 4.43 15.70
CA GLN A 365 -13.68 3.51 16.84
C GLN A 365 -12.46 3.79 17.73
N SER A 366 -11.63 4.77 17.37
CA SER A 366 -10.40 5.02 18.12
C SER A 366 -10.67 5.51 19.54
N TRP A 367 -10.01 4.90 20.52
CA TRP A 367 -9.98 5.34 21.92
C TRP A 367 -9.51 6.80 22.08
N LEU A 368 -8.72 7.30 21.13
CA LEU A 368 -8.23 8.69 21.08
C LEU A 368 -9.32 9.72 20.80
N ASN A 369 -10.54 9.29 20.47
CA ASN A 369 -11.70 10.20 20.45
C ASN A 369 -12.20 10.55 21.86
N TYR A 370 -11.80 9.80 22.89
CA TYR A 370 -12.35 9.95 24.25
C TYR A 370 -11.26 10.15 25.31
N PHE A 371 -10.07 9.61 25.09
CA PHE A 371 -8.96 9.69 26.04
C PHE A 371 -7.83 10.61 25.55
N PRO A 372 -7.27 11.50 26.40
CA PRO A 372 -7.65 11.75 27.80
C PRO A 372 -8.84 12.72 27.94
N TRP A 373 -9.36 13.26 26.84
CA TRP A 373 -10.59 14.03 26.79
C TRP A 373 -11.35 13.76 25.47
N PRO A 374 -12.67 14.04 25.42
CA PRO A 374 -13.47 13.92 24.21
C PRO A 374 -13.04 14.88 23.09
N ARG A 375 -12.73 14.34 21.90
CA ARG A 375 -12.34 15.08 20.69
C ARG A 375 -12.57 14.26 19.42
N THR A 376 -12.47 14.90 18.26
CA THR A 376 -12.53 14.25 16.95
C THR A 376 -11.11 14.00 16.44
N ASN A 377 -10.65 12.76 16.50
CA ASN A 377 -9.29 12.37 16.09
C ASN A 377 -9.28 11.62 14.74
N TYR A 378 -8.11 11.53 14.09
CA TYR A 378 -7.95 10.84 12.79
C TYR A 378 -6.74 9.91 12.75
N PRO A 379 -6.59 8.97 13.71
CA PRO A 379 -5.30 8.38 14.00
C PRO A 379 -5.00 7.07 13.24
N LEU A 380 -5.87 6.62 12.33
CA LEU A 380 -5.78 5.32 11.66
C LEU A 380 -5.73 5.44 10.12
N LEU A 381 -5.64 4.31 9.43
CA LEU A 381 -5.56 4.27 7.96
C LEU A 381 -6.91 4.32 7.24
N TRP A 382 -8.02 4.10 7.97
CA TRP A 382 -9.39 4.16 7.44
C TRP A 382 -10.21 5.23 8.14
N ASP A 383 -11.08 5.88 7.36
CA ASP A 383 -11.98 6.91 7.87
C ASP A 383 -13.17 6.31 8.63
N ARG A 384 -14.06 7.18 9.14
CA ARG A 384 -15.26 6.79 9.88
C ARG A 384 -16.27 5.97 9.07
N GLN A 385 -16.12 5.93 7.74
CA GLN A 385 -16.95 5.18 6.80
C GLN A 385 -16.21 3.96 6.23
N ARG A 386 -15.10 3.54 6.87
CA ARG A 386 -14.27 2.39 6.46
C ARG A 386 -13.59 2.57 5.11
N ARG A 387 -13.52 3.81 4.60
CA ARG A 387 -12.85 4.10 3.33
C ARG A 387 -11.35 4.31 3.59
N PRO A 388 -10.48 3.79 2.71
CA PRO A 388 -9.05 4.07 2.79
C PRO A 388 -8.76 5.58 2.76
N LYS A 389 -7.93 6.05 3.70
CA LYS A 389 -7.39 7.42 3.70
C LYS A 389 -6.16 7.50 2.79
N PRO A 390 -5.70 8.70 2.38
CA PRO A 390 -4.42 8.86 1.68
C PRO A 390 -3.24 8.18 2.39
N ALA A 391 -3.28 8.10 3.73
CA ALA A 391 -2.31 7.36 4.53
C ALA A 391 -2.27 5.86 4.19
N PHE A 392 -3.43 5.21 3.99
CA PHE A 392 -3.48 3.82 3.53
C PHE A 392 -2.79 3.65 2.18
N ASP A 393 -3.10 4.53 1.22
CA ASP A 393 -2.54 4.43 -0.13
C ASP A 393 -1.02 4.53 -0.13
N ALA A 394 -0.47 5.44 0.68
CA ALA A 394 0.97 5.62 0.80
C ALA A 394 1.65 4.45 1.51
N VAL A 395 1.09 3.97 2.63
CA VAL A 395 1.61 2.80 3.35
C VAL A 395 1.56 1.57 2.44
N TYR A 396 0.44 1.33 1.76
CA TYR A 396 0.30 0.22 0.83
C TYR A 396 1.34 0.30 -0.29
N ARG A 397 1.53 1.47 -0.91
CA ARG A 397 2.53 1.65 -1.97
C ARG A 397 3.96 1.45 -1.47
N LEU A 398 4.27 1.91 -0.26
CA LEU A 398 5.57 1.70 0.35
C LEU A 398 5.83 0.20 0.59
N LEU A 399 4.87 -0.50 1.20
CA LEU A 399 4.95 -1.94 1.50
C LEU A 399 5.00 -2.80 0.24
N LEU A 400 4.39 -2.33 -0.84
CA LEU A 400 4.44 -2.97 -2.14
C LEU A 400 5.86 -2.96 -2.74
N GLY A 401 6.71 -2.03 -2.26
CA GLY A 401 8.09 -1.86 -2.68
C GLY A 401 8.23 -1.29 -4.09
N PRO A 402 9.45 -0.90 -4.50
CA PRO A 402 9.73 -0.75 -5.93
C PRO A 402 9.46 -2.09 -6.61
N PRO A 403 8.90 -2.08 -7.83
CA PRO A 403 8.72 -3.32 -8.56
C PRO A 403 10.09 -4.02 -8.74
N PRO A 404 10.14 -5.36 -8.73
CA PRO A 404 11.32 -6.05 -9.21
C PRO A 404 11.65 -5.56 -10.63
N PRO A 405 12.92 -5.49 -11.02
CA PRO A 405 13.29 -5.02 -12.35
C PRO A 405 12.56 -5.85 -13.40
N HIS A 406 11.92 -5.16 -14.35
CA HIS A 406 11.22 -5.82 -15.46
C HIS A 406 12.22 -6.64 -16.27
N GLU A 407 12.16 -7.96 -16.16
CA GLU A 407 13.19 -8.84 -16.70
C GLU A 407 13.05 -9.02 -18.22
N ALA A 408 14.18 -9.09 -18.93
CA ALA A 408 14.21 -9.41 -20.34
C ALA A 408 14.18 -10.94 -20.53
N VAL A 409 13.07 -11.49 -21.02
CA VAL A 409 12.86 -12.95 -21.15
C VAL A 409 12.72 -13.35 -22.63
N PRO A 410 13.52 -14.30 -23.15
CA PRO A 410 13.37 -14.78 -24.52
C PRO A 410 12.10 -15.60 -24.72
N ARG A 411 11.61 -15.63 -25.96
CA ARG A 411 10.67 -16.66 -26.40
C ARG A 411 11.41 -18.00 -26.57
N THR A 412 10.78 -19.09 -26.14
CA THR A 412 11.36 -20.45 -26.24
C THR A 412 10.80 -21.25 -27.40
N ASP A 413 9.70 -20.80 -28.02
CA ASP A 413 9.11 -21.51 -29.15
C ASP A 413 9.94 -21.30 -30.44
N PRO A 414 10.13 -22.35 -31.26
CA PRO A 414 11.01 -22.30 -32.44
C PRO A 414 10.63 -21.21 -33.45
N VAL A 415 9.33 -20.96 -33.65
CA VAL A 415 8.85 -19.97 -34.62
C VAL A 415 9.26 -18.56 -34.18
N SER A 416 9.13 -18.24 -32.90
CA SER A 416 9.54 -16.93 -32.37
C SER A 416 11.06 -16.76 -32.35
N GLN A 417 11.83 -17.83 -32.11
CA GLN A 417 13.29 -17.78 -32.21
C GLN A 417 13.75 -17.51 -33.65
N GLN A 418 13.14 -18.18 -34.63
CA GLN A 418 13.42 -17.93 -36.05
C GLN A 418 12.97 -16.53 -36.48
N ALA A 419 11.82 -16.07 -35.99
CA ALA A 419 11.34 -14.72 -36.23
C ALA A 419 12.31 -13.65 -35.70
N HIS A 420 12.82 -13.83 -34.49
CA HIS A 420 13.83 -12.93 -33.92
C HIS A 420 15.08 -12.85 -34.81
N GLN A 421 15.59 -13.98 -35.30
CA GLN A 421 16.72 -13.98 -36.24
C GLN A 421 16.41 -13.21 -37.53
N GLN A 422 15.20 -13.35 -38.07
CA GLN A 422 14.77 -12.59 -39.25
C GLN A 422 14.64 -11.09 -38.97
N LEU A 423 14.13 -10.71 -37.80
CA LEU A 423 14.03 -9.31 -37.37
C LEU A 423 15.41 -8.70 -37.13
N VAL A 424 16.36 -9.43 -36.53
CA VAL A 424 17.76 -8.99 -36.41
C VAL A 424 18.40 -8.82 -37.79
N ALA A 425 18.16 -9.72 -38.74
CA ALA A 425 18.66 -9.55 -40.11
C ALA A 425 18.04 -8.32 -40.80
N LYS A 426 16.76 -8.05 -40.55
CA LYS A 426 16.00 -6.93 -41.10
C LYS A 426 16.61 -5.57 -40.75
N THR A 427 17.28 -5.44 -39.60
CA THR A 427 17.93 -4.18 -39.17
C THR A 427 18.98 -3.69 -40.19
N ARG A 428 19.51 -4.59 -41.02
CA ARG A 428 20.57 -4.32 -42.01
C ARG A 428 20.05 -4.19 -43.44
N GLN A 429 18.74 -4.25 -43.66
CA GLN A 429 18.13 -4.41 -45.00
C GLN A 429 17.44 -3.15 -45.55
N GLY A 430 17.99 -1.97 -45.30
CA GLY A 430 17.42 -0.72 -45.80
C GLY A 430 17.71 0.44 -44.86
N ARG A 431 16.86 1.47 -44.93
CA ARG A 431 16.85 2.59 -44.00
C ARG A 431 15.64 2.48 -43.09
N ILE A 432 15.80 2.82 -41.82
CA ILE A 432 14.74 2.79 -40.82
C ILE A 432 14.72 4.14 -40.11
N ASP A 433 13.81 5.03 -40.54
CA ASP A 433 13.59 6.31 -39.86
C ASP A 433 12.44 6.20 -38.84
N VAL A 434 11.52 5.26 -39.04
CA VAL A 434 10.44 4.93 -38.09
C VAL A 434 10.49 3.46 -37.69
N TYR A 435 10.65 3.19 -36.40
CA TYR A 435 10.69 1.84 -35.83
C TYR A 435 9.38 1.54 -35.08
N PHE A 436 8.62 0.53 -35.51
CA PHE A 436 7.43 0.07 -34.80
C PHE A 436 7.73 -1.13 -33.92
N ALA A 437 7.47 -1.01 -32.62
CA ALA A 437 7.62 -2.05 -31.61
C ALA A 437 6.25 -2.44 -31.03
N GLY A 438 6.01 -3.74 -30.90
CA GLY A 438 4.80 -4.23 -30.26
C GLY A 438 4.55 -5.72 -30.40
N ASP A 439 3.30 -6.10 -30.14
CA ASP A 439 2.85 -7.49 -30.15
C ASP A 439 2.17 -7.88 -31.49
N SER A 440 1.20 -8.80 -31.46
CA SER A 440 0.45 -9.25 -32.64
C SER A 440 -0.31 -8.12 -33.32
N ILE A 441 -0.77 -7.11 -32.58
CA ILE A 441 -1.51 -5.99 -33.14
C ILE A 441 -0.60 -5.18 -34.06
N VAL A 442 0.60 -4.84 -33.59
CA VAL A 442 1.60 -4.16 -34.44
C VAL A 442 2.02 -5.08 -35.60
N ARG A 443 2.35 -6.35 -35.32
CA ARG A 443 2.85 -7.30 -36.34
C ARG A 443 1.93 -7.37 -37.55
N ARG A 444 0.63 -7.64 -37.33
CA ARG A 444 -0.33 -7.94 -38.40
C ARG A 444 -0.43 -6.80 -39.42
N TRP A 445 -0.22 -5.56 -39.00
CA TRP A 445 -0.35 -4.40 -39.90
C TRP A 445 0.64 -4.43 -41.06
N GLY A 446 1.88 -4.87 -40.83
CA GLY A 446 2.97 -4.82 -41.80
C GLY A 446 3.48 -6.18 -42.25
N ALA A 447 2.72 -7.26 -42.07
CA ALA A 447 3.17 -8.63 -42.31
C ALA A 447 2.65 -9.22 -43.63
N THR A 448 3.45 -10.08 -44.27
CA THR A 448 3.11 -10.66 -45.59
C THR A 448 1.95 -11.65 -45.56
N ASP A 449 1.69 -12.26 -44.40
CA ASP A 449 0.55 -13.15 -44.14
C ASP A 449 -0.78 -12.38 -43.94
N HIS A 450 -0.75 -11.04 -43.97
CA HIS A 450 -1.92 -10.17 -43.91
C HIS A 450 -1.92 -9.15 -45.07
N PRO A 451 -2.10 -9.60 -46.33
CA PRO A 451 -1.85 -8.78 -47.52
C PRO A 451 -2.70 -7.49 -47.59
N HIS A 452 -3.95 -7.54 -47.15
CA HIS A 452 -4.83 -6.36 -47.12
C HIS A 452 -4.39 -5.31 -46.09
N LEU A 453 -3.87 -5.74 -44.93
CA LEU A 453 -3.28 -4.82 -43.95
C LEU A 453 -1.94 -4.28 -44.43
N LEU A 454 -1.14 -5.11 -45.09
CA LEU A 454 0.15 -4.71 -45.65
C LEU A 454 -0.02 -3.65 -46.77
N GLU A 455 -1.05 -3.78 -47.61
CA GLU A 455 -1.40 -2.76 -48.60
C GLU A 455 -1.73 -1.43 -47.91
N HIS A 456 -2.54 -1.47 -46.86
CA HIS A 456 -2.84 -0.30 -46.05
C HIS A 456 -1.59 0.30 -45.40
N TRP A 457 -0.71 -0.52 -44.81
CA TRP A 457 0.57 -0.08 -44.24
C TRP A 457 1.40 0.70 -45.26
N ARG A 458 1.56 0.13 -46.47
CA ARG A 458 2.29 0.78 -47.57
C ARG A 458 1.65 2.12 -47.93
N ARG A 459 0.33 2.17 -48.10
CA ARG A 459 -0.37 3.44 -48.39
C ARG A 459 -0.13 4.50 -47.30
N CYS A 460 -0.13 4.09 -46.03
CA CYS A 460 -0.03 5.03 -44.91
C CYS A 460 1.39 5.53 -44.64
N PHE A 461 2.41 4.69 -44.80
CA PHE A 461 3.77 4.97 -44.32
C PHE A 461 4.85 5.01 -45.39
N HIS A 462 4.50 4.77 -46.66
CA HIS A 462 5.43 4.85 -47.76
C HIS A 462 6.14 6.21 -47.78
N GLY A 463 7.47 6.19 -47.91
CA GLY A 463 8.30 7.40 -48.00
C GLY A 463 8.83 7.90 -46.65
N TRP A 464 8.44 7.30 -45.53
CA TRP A 464 9.03 7.55 -44.21
C TRP A 464 9.94 6.43 -43.71
N HIS A 465 10.21 5.42 -44.54
CA HIS A 465 11.15 4.35 -44.19
C HIS A 465 10.73 3.61 -42.91
N ALA A 466 9.42 3.33 -42.80
CA ALA A 466 8.83 2.71 -41.62
C ALA A 466 9.02 1.19 -41.62
N ALA A 467 9.55 0.66 -40.53
CA ALA A 467 9.83 -0.76 -40.36
C ALA A 467 9.08 -1.33 -39.15
N ASN A 468 8.37 -2.43 -39.40
CA ASN A 468 7.59 -3.14 -38.40
C ASN A 468 8.41 -4.27 -37.73
N PHE A 469 8.59 -4.18 -36.42
CA PHE A 469 9.27 -5.16 -35.57
C PHE A 469 8.33 -5.80 -34.53
N GLY A 470 7.02 -5.74 -34.79
CA GLY A 470 6.02 -6.41 -33.95
C GLY A 470 6.12 -7.93 -34.06
N TRP A 471 5.87 -8.65 -32.96
CA TRP A 471 5.80 -10.11 -32.96
C TRP A 471 4.64 -10.67 -32.15
N GLY A 472 4.00 -11.72 -32.67
CA GLY A 472 2.75 -12.23 -32.11
C GLY A 472 2.94 -12.92 -30.76
N GLY A 473 2.08 -12.59 -29.80
CA GLY A 473 2.09 -13.18 -28.45
C GLY A 473 3.18 -12.64 -27.53
N ASP A 474 4.02 -11.71 -27.97
CA ASP A 474 5.03 -11.11 -27.12
C ASP A 474 4.42 -10.34 -25.95
N THR A 475 4.98 -10.55 -24.76
CA THR A 475 4.79 -9.67 -23.60
C THR A 475 5.83 -8.55 -23.64
N THR A 476 5.69 -7.55 -22.77
CA THR A 476 6.71 -6.49 -22.58
C THR A 476 8.10 -7.07 -22.24
N HIS A 477 8.18 -8.22 -21.56
CA HIS A 477 9.45 -8.94 -21.30
C HIS A 477 10.14 -9.42 -22.58
N ASN A 478 9.36 -9.98 -23.52
CA ASN A 478 9.89 -10.52 -24.75
C ASN A 478 10.42 -9.42 -25.67
N ILE A 479 9.65 -8.33 -25.81
CA ILE A 479 10.07 -7.17 -26.60
C ILE A 479 11.37 -6.59 -26.04
N LEU A 480 11.47 -6.44 -24.71
CA LEU A 480 12.68 -5.92 -24.05
C LEU A 480 13.89 -6.82 -24.32
N TRP A 481 13.70 -8.14 -24.26
CA TRP A 481 14.74 -9.09 -24.61
C TRP A 481 15.20 -8.95 -26.07
N ARG A 482 14.26 -8.87 -27.03
CA ARG A 482 14.59 -8.75 -28.45
C ARG A 482 15.41 -7.49 -28.75
N ILE A 483 15.04 -6.36 -28.17
CA ILE A 483 15.79 -5.09 -28.30
C ILE A 483 17.21 -5.22 -27.76
N ARG A 484 17.37 -5.86 -26.59
CA ARG A 484 18.69 -6.09 -25.97
C ARG A 484 19.55 -7.10 -26.72
N ASN A 485 18.93 -7.94 -27.55
CA ASN A 485 19.59 -9.02 -28.28
C ASN A 485 19.59 -8.78 -29.79
N GLY A 486 19.91 -7.55 -30.22
CA GLY A 486 20.32 -7.26 -31.60
C GLY A 486 19.27 -6.57 -32.48
N GLU A 487 17.99 -6.56 -32.14
CA GLU A 487 16.95 -5.94 -33.00
C GLU A 487 17.02 -4.41 -33.08
N PHE A 488 17.79 -3.78 -32.21
CA PHE A 488 18.03 -2.33 -32.24
C PHE A 488 19.49 -1.97 -32.52
N GLU A 489 20.35 -2.96 -32.75
CA GLU A 489 21.78 -2.74 -32.92
C GLU A 489 22.09 -2.07 -34.27
N GLY A 490 22.84 -0.98 -34.23
CA GLY A 490 23.19 -0.20 -35.42
C GLY A 490 22.04 0.64 -36.01
N LEU A 491 20.88 0.71 -35.34
CA LEU A 491 19.76 1.53 -35.77
C LEU A 491 19.81 2.93 -35.17
N SER A 492 19.36 3.92 -35.93
CA SER A 492 19.20 5.31 -35.49
C SER A 492 17.87 5.89 -35.95
N PRO A 493 16.73 5.29 -35.55
CA PRO A 493 15.43 5.80 -35.96
C PRO A 493 15.20 7.18 -35.36
N LYS A 494 14.41 8.00 -36.05
CA LYS A 494 13.98 9.32 -35.56
C LYS A 494 12.65 9.23 -34.83
N ILE A 495 11.84 8.22 -35.14
CA ILE A 495 10.58 7.93 -34.45
C ILE A 495 10.54 6.46 -34.04
N ILE A 496 10.08 6.20 -32.82
CA ILE A 496 9.79 4.85 -32.31
C ILE A 496 8.32 4.81 -31.93
N VAL A 497 7.52 3.98 -32.58
CA VAL A 497 6.11 3.76 -32.19
C VAL A 497 6.04 2.53 -31.31
N LEU A 498 5.60 2.69 -30.06
CA LEU A 498 5.49 1.61 -29.08
C LEU A 498 4.02 1.37 -28.71
N GLN A 499 3.54 0.15 -28.96
CA GLN A 499 2.22 -0.33 -28.53
C GLN A 499 2.37 -1.80 -28.07
N ALA A 500 2.18 -2.05 -26.78
CA ALA A 500 2.34 -3.38 -26.18
C ALA A 500 1.58 -3.51 -24.86
N GLY A 501 1.57 -4.71 -24.28
CA GLY A 501 0.98 -5.02 -22.97
C GLY A 501 -0.23 -5.96 -23.02
N ALA A 502 -0.78 -6.25 -24.21
CA ALA A 502 -1.95 -7.10 -24.34
C ALA A 502 -1.74 -8.51 -23.77
N ASN A 503 -0.57 -9.11 -24.04
CA ASN A 503 -0.26 -10.49 -23.65
C ASN A 503 0.23 -10.62 -22.19
N ASN A 504 0.44 -9.51 -21.48
CA ASN A 504 0.75 -9.53 -20.03
C ASN A 504 -0.53 -9.72 -19.18
N LEU A 505 -1.71 -9.50 -19.75
CA LEU A 505 -2.99 -9.63 -19.05
C LEU A 505 -3.60 -11.03 -19.23
N PRO A 506 -4.33 -11.53 -18.22
CA PRO A 506 -4.92 -12.87 -18.26
C PRO A 506 -5.96 -12.99 -19.39
N TRP A 507 -6.05 -14.19 -19.96
CA TRP A 507 -7.01 -14.48 -21.04
C TRP A 507 -8.46 -14.54 -20.56
N GLN A 508 -8.68 -14.89 -19.29
CA GLN A 508 -9.99 -14.98 -18.65
C GLN A 508 -9.91 -14.38 -17.24
N GLY A 509 -11.02 -13.79 -16.79
CA GLY A 509 -11.13 -13.19 -15.46
C GLY A 509 -10.43 -11.83 -15.33
N PRO A 510 -10.53 -11.19 -14.16
CA PRO A 510 -10.01 -9.85 -13.92
C PRO A 510 -8.49 -9.84 -13.78
N ALA A 511 -7.88 -8.72 -14.17
CA ALA A 511 -6.48 -8.42 -13.85
C ALA A 511 -6.37 -7.76 -12.46
N ASN A 512 -5.28 -8.07 -11.74
CA ASN A 512 -4.95 -7.47 -10.45
C ASN A 512 -3.79 -6.46 -10.56
N GLU A 513 -3.45 -5.80 -9.45
CA GLU A 513 -2.39 -4.78 -9.40
C GLU A 513 -1.02 -5.29 -9.87
N THR A 514 -0.70 -6.58 -9.67
CA THR A 514 0.54 -7.18 -10.17
C THR A 514 0.59 -7.18 -11.69
N HIS A 515 -0.51 -7.56 -12.36
CA HIS A 515 -0.60 -7.52 -13.83
C HIS A 515 -0.51 -6.08 -14.37
N ILE A 516 -1.21 -5.14 -13.72
CA ILE A 516 -1.20 -3.71 -14.11
C ILE A 516 0.23 -3.17 -14.03
N ARG A 517 0.92 -3.45 -12.92
CA ARG A 517 2.32 -3.06 -12.75
C ARG A 517 3.23 -3.69 -13.79
N ASP A 518 3.08 -4.99 -14.06
CA ASP A 518 3.91 -5.70 -15.04
C ASP A 518 3.87 -5.06 -16.44
N VAL A 519 2.69 -4.62 -16.87
CA VAL A 519 2.56 -3.85 -18.13
C VAL A 519 3.27 -2.49 -18.02
N VAL A 520 2.96 -1.72 -16.98
CA VAL A 520 3.46 -0.34 -16.83
C VAL A 520 4.98 -0.30 -16.67
N ASP A 521 5.53 -1.18 -15.87
CA ASP A 521 6.97 -1.27 -15.61
C ASP A 521 7.71 -1.81 -16.84
N GLY A 522 7.13 -2.76 -17.57
CA GLY A 522 7.68 -3.23 -18.84
C GLY A 522 7.71 -2.17 -19.92
N ILE A 523 6.65 -1.38 -20.07
CA ILE A 523 6.65 -0.24 -21.00
C ILE A 523 7.66 0.82 -20.54
N ARG A 524 7.76 1.12 -19.24
CA ARG A 524 8.77 2.06 -18.72
C ARG A 524 10.19 1.58 -19.02
N ALA A 525 10.46 0.27 -18.86
CA ALA A 525 11.76 -0.32 -19.18
C ALA A 525 12.07 -0.21 -20.68
N LEU A 526 11.10 -0.47 -21.55
CA LEU A 526 11.23 -0.30 -23.00
C LEU A 526 11.52 1.15 -23.39
N VAL A 527 10.79 2.12 -22.83
CA VAL A 527 11.04 3.56 -23.03
C VAL A 527 12.46 3.93 -22.60
N GLY A 528 12.92 3.42 -21.45
CA GLY A 528 14.28 3.64 -20.97
C GLY A 528 15.34 3.06 -21.92
N GLU A 529 15.15 1.83 -22.39
CA GLU A 529 16.05 1.16 -23.34
C GLU A 529 16.13 1.93 -24.67
N PHE A 530 14.99 2.39 -25.19
CA PHE A 530 14.96 3.21 -26.41
C PHE A 530 15.63 4.56 -26.23
N HIS A 531 15.40 5.25 -25.11
CA HIS A 531 16.11 6.50 -24.81
C HIS A 531 17.62 6.30 -24.72
N GLN A 532 18.08 5.19 -24.15
CA GLN A 532 19.51 4.90 -24.05
C GLN A 532 20.13 4.65 -25.43
N ARG A 533 19.45 3.91 -26.31
CA ARG A 533 20.00 3.49 -27.61
C ARG A 533 19.77 4.52 -28.73
N ALA A 534 18.68 5.26 -28.68
CA ALA A 534 18.33 6.31 -29.63
C ALA A 534 17.93 7.61 -28.88
N PRO A 535 18.90 8.29 -28.24
CA PRO A 535 18.64 9.46 -27.39
C PRO A 535 18.09 10.68 -28.15
N ALA A 536 18.05 10.64 -29.48
CA ALA A 536 17.45 11.65 -30.34
C ALA A 536 16.07 11.26 -30.91
N ALA A 537 15.61 10.01 -30.75
CA ALA A 537 14.32 9.57 -31.31
C ALA A 537 13.12 10.08 -30.50
N VAL A 538 12.03 10.46 -31.17
CA VAL A 538 10.74 10.67 -30.52
C VAL A 538 10.05 9.33 -30.33
N ILE A 539 9.66 9.00 -29.10
CA ILE A 539 8.88 7.80 -28.79
C ILE A 539 7.41 8.17 -28.80
N VAL A 540 6.65 7.59 -29.73
CA VAL A 540 5.19 7.66 -29.75
C VAL A 540 4.65 6.48 -28.95
N LEU A 541 4.31 6.74 -27.70
CA LEU A 541 3.70 5.76 -26.81
C LEU A 541 2.19 5.71 -27.06
N THR A 542 1.74 4.61 -27.64
CA THR A 542 0.32 4.39 -27.93
C THR A 542 -0.35 3.67 -26.76
N ALA A 543 -1.57 4.09 -26.42
CA ALA A 543 -2.41 3.43 -25.44
C ALA A 543 -2.55 1.93 -25.72
N MET A 544 -2.64 1.15 -24.64
CA MET A 544 -3.08 -0.22 -24.71
C MET A 544 -4.54 -0.25 -25.18
N PHE A 545 -4.81 -0.96 -26.27
CA PHE A 545 -6.14 -1.04 -26.84
C PHE A 545 -7.08 -1.90 -25.97
N PRO A 546 -8.40 -1.66 -26.01
CA PRO A 546 -9.37 -2.48 -25.29
C PRO A 546 -9.34 -3.95 -25.74
N ARG A 547 -9.78 -4.86 -24.87
CA ARG A 547 -9.89 -6.31 -25.16
C ARG A 547 -11.30 -6.81 -24.89
N SER A 548 -12.16 -6.82 -25.91
CA SER A 548 -13.56 -7.24 -25.76
C SER A 548 -13.77 -8.75 -25.63
N GLN A 549 -12.75 -9.56 -25.93
CA GLN A 549 -12.77 -11.00 -25.62
C GLN A 549 -12.74 -11.32 -24.12
N ASN A 550 -12.29 -10.39 -23.27
CA ASN A 550 -12.34 -10.50 -21.81
C ASN A 550 -12.76 -9.14 -21.21
N PRO A 551 -14.07 -8.90 -21.05
CA PRO A 551 -14.61 -7.64 -20.53
C PRO A 551 -14.10 -7.27 -19.12
N ASP A 552 -13.72 -8.26 -18.31
CA ASP A 552 -13.22 -8.06 -16.94
C ASP A 552 -11.88 -7.29 -16.90
N LEU A 553 -11.21 -7.13 -18.05
CA LEU A 553 -9.95 -6.38 -18.15
C LEU A 553 -10.14 -4.87 -18.32
N GLN A 554 -11.35 -4.40 -18.64
CA GLN A 554 -11.59 -2.97 -18.93
C GLN A 554 -11.05 -2.03 -17.83
N PRO A 555 -11.31 -2.25 -16.53
CA PRO A 555 -10.81 -1.36 -15.47
C PRO A 555 -9.28 -1.36 -15.39
N ALA A 556 -8.66 -2.53 -15.57
CA ALA A 556 -7.22 -2.66 -15.57
C ALA A 556 -6.58 -1.94 -16.77
N ILE A 557 -7.18 -2.04 -17.96
CA ILE A 557 -6.70 -1.35 -19.17
C ILE A 557 -6.83 0.17 -19.02
N GLU A 558 -7.92 0.65 -18.44
CA GLU A 558 -8.10 2.08 -18.13
C GLU A 558 -7.03 2.58 -17.16
N GLU A 559 -6.76 1.83 -16.08
CA GLU A 559 -5.74 2.18 -15.10
C GLU A 559 -4.32 2.10 -15.67
N ILE A 560 -4.02 1.10 -16.50
CA ILE A 560 -2.76 1.00 -17.25
C ILE A 560 -2.58 2.24 -18.11
N ASN A 561 -3.57 2.58 -18.93
CA ASN A 561 -3.48 3.74 -19.82
C ASN A 561 -3.32 5.06 -19.07
N ARG A 562 -4.01 5.22 -17.94
CA ARG A 562 -3.84 6.37 -17.05
C ARG A 562 -2.40 6.48 -16.56
N ARG A 563 -1.76 5.37 -16.17
CA ARG A 563 -0.36 5.33 -15.72
C ARG A 563 0.64 5.52 -16.86
N LEU A 564 0.38 4.96 -18.04
CA LEU A 564 1.25 5.10 -19.21
C LEU A 564 1.24 6.54 -19.76
N ALA A 565 0.09 7.22 -19.74
CA ALA A 565 0.00 8.62 -20.15
C ALA A 565 0.93 9.53 -19.34
N LEU A 566 1.20 9.20 -18.06
CA LEU A 566 2.11 9.94 -17.19
C LEU A 566 3.59 9.77 -17.57
N LEU A 567 3.94 8.81 -18.43
CA LEU A 567 5.30 8.67 -18.97
C LEU A 567 5.59 9.68 -20.09
N ALA A 568 4.55 10.29 -20.66
CA ALA A 568 4.71 11.26 -21.74
C ALA A 568 5.12 12.64 -21.19
N ASP A 569 6.16 13.22 -21.78
CA ASP A 569 6.64 14.57 -21.48
C ASP A 569 6.14 15.60 -22.52
N GLY A 570 5.39 15.14 -23.53
CA GLY A 570 4.89 15.97 -24.63
C GLY A 570 5.96 16.38 -25.64
N LYS A 571 7.21 15.94 -25.47
CA LYS A 571 8.36 16.29 -26.32
C LYS A 571 9.05 15.04 -26.86
N ARG A 572 9.77 14.31 -26.01
CA ARG A 572 10.54 13.11 -26.35
C ARG A 572 9.66 11.86 -26.30
N VAL A 573 8.67 11.84 -25.42
CA VAL A 573 7.64 10.79 -25.31
C VAL A 573 6.28 11.42 -25.57
N ARG A 574 5.65 11.05 -26.69
CA ARG A 574 4.36 11.56 -27.16
C ARG A 574 3.28 10.51 -26.93
N TRP A 575 2.23 10.88 -26.21
CA TRP A 575 1.10 9.99 -25.93
C TRP A 575 0.08 10.03 -27.06
N VAL A 576 -0.36 8.85 -27.51
CA VAL A 576 -1.45 8.70 -28.48
C VAL A 576 -2.49 7.74 -27.90
N ASN A 577 -3.73 8.19 -27.76
CA ASN A 577 -4.84 7.35 -27.34
C ASN A 577 -6.00 7.47 -28.33
N ILE A 578 -6.22 6.40 -29.10
CA ILE A 578 -7.31 6.31 -30.07
C ILE A 578 -8.51 5.53 -29.52
N ASN A 579 -8.44 4.99 -28.29
CA ASN A 579 -9.47 4.12 -27.73
C ASN A 579 -10.89 4.71 -27.79
N PRO A 580 -11.11 6.01 -27.53
CA PRO A 580 -12.44 6.61 -27.65
C PRO A 580 -13.07 6.48 -29.05
N GLU A 581 -12.24 6.43 -30.10
CA GLU A 581 -12.71 6.23 -31.47
C GLU A 581 -12.96 4.76 -31.81
N LEU A 582 -12.49 3.80 -31.00
CA LEU A 582 -12.60 2.36 -31.28
C LEU A 582 -13.80 1.67 -30.63
N VAL A 583 -14.37 2.27 -29.57
CA VAL A 583 -15.35 1.61 -28.71
C VAL A 583 -16.78 2.09 -28.90
N ASP A 584 -17.74 1.31 -28.43
CA ASP A 584 -19.14 1.68 -28.25
C ASP A 584 -19.37 2.44 -26.92
N ALA A 585 -20.62 2.78 -26.62
CA ALA A 585 -21.01 3.46 -25.38
C ALA A 585 -20.71 2.66 -24.09
N PHE A 586 -20.41 1.37 -24.22
CA PHE A 586 -20.09 0.46 -23.11
C PHE A 586 -18.58 0.16 -23.03
N GLY A 587 -17.74 0.84 -23.83
CA GLY A 587 -16.30 0.61 -23.84
C GLY A 587 -15.86 -0.67 -24.57
N ARG A 588 -16.77 -1.34 -25.30
CA ARG A 588 -16.46 -2.53 -26.09
C ARG A 588 -16.01 -2.12 -27.49
N LEU A 589 -15.01 -2.82 -28.04
CA LEU A 589 -14.59 -2.61 -29.43
C LEU A 589 -15.78 -2.82 -30.37
N ARG A 590 -15.99 -1.86 -31.26
CA ARG A 590 -17.04 -1.99 -32.28
C ARG A 590 -16.67 -3.10 -33.27
N PRO A 591 -17.63 -3.89 -33.78
CA PRO A 591 -17.34 -5.05 -34.64
C PRO A 591 -16.53 -4.72 -35.90
N GLU A 592 -16.73 -3.54 -36.47
CA GLU A 592 -15.98 -3.06 -37.64
C GLU A 592 -14.55 -2.61 -37.31
N MET A 593 -14.26 -2.38 -36.02
CA MET A 593 -12.93 -2.01 -35.52
C MET A 593 -12.13 -3.25 -35.12
N SER A 594 -12.78 -4.31 -34.64
CA SER A 594 -12.17 -5.59 -34.29
C SER A 594 -13.19 -6.72 -34.31
N ARG A 595 -12.99 -7.73 -35.17
CA ARG A 595 -13.89 -8.90 -35.26
C ARG A 595 -13.69 -9.91 -34.15
N ASP A 596 -12.45 -10.07 -33.67
CA ASP A 596 -12.09 -11.03 -32.62
C ASP A 596 -11.99 -10.39 -31.22
N GLY A 597 -12.31 -9.09 -31.11
CA GLY A 597 -12.26 -8.34 -29.86
C GLY A 597 -10.84 -8.13 -29.31
N LEU A 598 -9.80 -8.29 -30.14
CA LEU A 598 -8.41 -8.04 -29.78
C LEU A 598 -7.63 -7.33 -30.91
N HIS A 599 -7.66 -7.89 -32.11
CA HIS A 599 -6.88 -7.40 -33.24
C HIS A 599 -7.68 -6.38 -34.03
N LEU A 600 -7.00 -5.31 -34.44
CA LEU A 600 -7.61 -4.24 -35.22
C LEU A 600 -7.91 -4.68 -36.66
N GLU A 601 -8.97 -4.10 -37.22
CA GLU A 601 -9.34 -4.16 -38.64
C GLU A 601 -8.97 -2.85 -39.35
N LEU A 602 -9.13 -2.80 -40.68
CA LEU A 602 -8.75 -1.65 -41.51
C LEU A 602 -9.28 -0.29 -40.99
N PRO A 603 -10.56 -0.14 -40.60
CA PRO A 603 -11.06 1.14 -40.08
C PRO A 603 -10.31 1.63 -38.83
N ALA A 604 -9.94 0.71 -37.93
CA ALA A 604 -9.19 1.03 -36.73
C ALA A 604 -7.72 1.36 -37.03
N TYR A 605 -7.08 0.66 -37.98
CA TYR A 605 -5.75 1.02 -38.45
C TYR A 605 -5.70 2.37 -39.18
N GLU A 606 -6.75 2.76 -39.90
CA GLU A 606 -6.86 4.08 -40.52
C GLU A 606 -6.92 5.18 -39.45
N ILE A 607 -7.71 4.98 -38.38
CA ILE A 607 -7.75 5.89 -37.22
C ILE A 607 -6.35 6.00 -36.58
N TRP A 608 -5.68 4.86 -36.37
CA TRP A 608 -4.34 4.87 -35.79
C TRP A 608 -3.32 5.59 -36.67
N ALA A 609 -3.30 5.30 -37.98
CA ALA A 609 -2.42 5.99 -38.93
C ALA A 609 -2.67 7.50 -38.95
N ARG A 610 -3.93 7.93 -38.90
CA ARG A 610 -4.32 9.34 -38.84
C ARG A 610 -3.77 10.02 -37.58
N ALA A 611 -3.81 9.34 -36.44
CA ALA A 611 -3.28 9.86 -35.18
C ALA A 611 -1.74 9.95 -35.17
N LEU A 612 -1.04 9.04 -35.87
CA LEU A 612 0.43 9.04 -35.96
C LEU A 612 0.98 10.09 -36.94
N ARG A 613 0.26 10.34 -38.05
CA ARG A 613 0.73 11.16 -39.17
C ARG A 613 1.21 12.57 -38.77
N PRO A 614 0.51 13.36 -37.94
CA PRO A 614 0.98 14.69 -37.55
C PRO A 614 2.35 14.66 -36.86
N ILE A 615 2.61 13.63 -36.04
CA ILE A 615 3.90 13.46 -35.37
C ILE A 615 4.99 13.10 -36.37
N PHE A 616 4.66 12.29 -37.39
CA PHE A 616 5.61 11.91 -38.43
C PHE A 616 5.99 13.11 -39.29
N GLU A 617 5.00 13.91 -39.70
CA GLU A 617 5.22 15.13 -40.47
C GLU A 617 5.99 16.19 -39.66
N GLU A 618 5.72 16.33 -38.35
CA GLU A 618 6.45 17.22 -37.43
C GLU A 618 7.95 16.85 -37.35
N VAL A 619 8.25 15.56 -37.19
CA VAL A 619 9.62 15.08 -36.89
C VAL A 619 10.44 14.80 -38.16
N LEU A 620 9.80 14.31 -39.22
CA LEU A 620 10.46 13.85 -40.46
C LEU A 620 10.21 14.76 -41.66
N GLY A 621 9.16 15.59 -41.63
CA GLY A 621 8.62 16.27 -42.80
C GLY A 621 7.72 15.37 -43.66
N PRO A 622 7.30 15.86 -44.84
CA PRO A 622 6.43 15.10 -45.74
C PRO A 622 7.11 13.81 -46.25
N PRO A 623 6.33 12.76 -46.60
CA PRO A 623 6.88 11.49 -47.06
C PRO A 623 7.64 11.65 -48.39
N ALA A 624 8.76 10.94 -48.52
CA ALA A 624 9.54 10.92 -49.74
C ALA A 624 8.84 10.14 -50.87
N SER A 625 9.17 10.47 -52.12
CA SER A 625 8.66 9.75 -53.30
C SER A 625 9.22 8.33 -53.44
N LYS A 626 10.36 8.05 -52.80
CA LYS A 626 11.00 6.73 -52.76
C LYS A 626 11.00 6.20 -51.33
N ASP A 627 10.60 4.95 -51.15
CA ASP A 627 10.76 4.26 -49.88
C ASP A 627 11.98 3.33 -49.89
N LEU A 628 12.76 3.38 -48.82
CA LEU A 628 13.95 2.58 -48.55
C LEU A 628 13.75 1.69 -47.31
N ALA A 629 12.52 1.57 -46.82
CA ALA A 629 12.18 0.66 -45.73
C ALA A 629 12.63 -0.79 -46.05
N PRO A 630 13.07 -1.55 -45.04
CA PRO A 630 13.35 -2.97 -45.20
C PRO A 630 12.10 -3.76 -45.59
N PRO A 631 12.26 -4.99 -46.12
CA PRO A 631 11.13 -5.81 -46.55
C PRO A 631 10.14 -6.10 -45.39
N PRO A 632 8.85 -6.31 -45.71
CA PRO A 632 7.84 -6.69 -44.72
C PRO A 632 8.19 -8.00 -43.99
N THR A 633 7.70 -8.13 -42.76
CA THR A 633 8.00 -9.31 -41.93
C THR A 633 7.15 -10.51 -42.39
N ALA A 634 7.78 -11.64 -42.66
CA ALA A 634 7.08 -12.88 -43.00
C ALA A 634 6.65 -13.68 -41.75
N ASN A 635 5.84 -14.71 -41.94
CA ASN A 635 5.64 -15.76 -40.94
C ASN A 635 6.62 -16.90 -41.22
N PRO A 636 7.58 -17.22 -40.33
CA PRO A 636 8.53 -18.30 -40.54
C PRO A 636 7.85 -19.67 -40.75
N ALA A 637 6.67 -19.89 -40.17
CA ALA A 637 5.92 -21.13 -40.32
C ALA A 637 5.30 -21.33 -41.72
N ALA A 638 5.11 -20.25 -42.49
CA ALA A 638 4.52 -20.31 -43.83
C ALA A 638 5.55 -20.68 -44.92
N ALA A 639 6.85 -20.67 -44.61
CA ALA A 639 7.91 -20.97 -45.57
C ALA A 639 8.18 -22.49 -45.75
N GLY A 640 7.52 -23.36 -44.97
CA GLY A 640 7.71 -24.81 -45.00
C GLY A 640 6.63 -25.62 -45.72
N SER A 641 5.65 -24.96 -46.37
CA SER A 641 4.51 -25.62 -47.01
C SER A 641 4.49 -25.45 -48.53
N SER A 642 5.67 -25.39 -49.15
CA SER A 642 5.84 -25.36 -50.62
C SER A 642 6.37 -26.69 -51.13
#